data_AF-A0A812NF91-F1
#
_entry.id   AF-A0A812NF91-F1
#
_cell.length_a   1.000
_cell.length_b   1.000
_cell.length_c   1.000
_cell.angle_alpha   90.00
_cell.angle_beta   90.00
_cell.angle_gamma   90.00
#
_symmetry.space_group_name_H-M   'P 1'
#
loop_
_entity.id
_entity.type
_entity.pdbx_description
1 polymer ?
#
loop_
_entity_poly.entity_id
_entity_poly.type
_entity_poly.pdbx_seq_one_letter_code
_entity_poly.pdbx_strand_id
1 'polypeptide(L)'
;CIHTWSDFTQSGGAVSLAGCKASRGGGGICSRGNITIEEMATLTIGDSQADRGGGILTTWIHNKARRLQVFNCSAASHGGCVYVRDGAELAAPLSLRGCKAKGTGGAIYAQGKLVSQQISCTHCHAPTSACLHLESGEANIASLMLHSGSSLVPASPNVIAAGDEAVVTLDRVDCSEVPGCTLAVAQMQLARLLCQRGESRQSLADDDSTSCRECPARQIRLVAVDKEDARCTPCPNMGNVTIGCTSTELRVPPGYMVEFDRDVAADFSAWYRCPNEMACRGGHFNASSVPGARAEELEPMCEEGYRGPGCTSCTEGHARADADVLQCIPCANWTTSPKQVVWYVSFFLLKNLALFVSAVVSVEGSGGKRAASATLLNQAMSFAAVAGVTMSGAMQTGTFKKDLDNAAKVALHLLAVPASVAQGQGSSDGGGSSSMSGQCLLQLLNMDSGIHHVHMLMSLWPALLVAGLAVLKGGWLAAVVGSNVFLPAFIAGFGKYLVAFRLRPESENEALAFALHLDFLPPDPQMSSYVPLRIAAVLGAIVGFSALSVCSWIYTVRTRSPKETRPHVAYLIQAYRPECAIWEVERLMRKVVLSLIATVLPVTLSPALQMEAVTLVLIASLVAHLYFWPYQADDWNRAEIGLLIVSLTITGLTTCLIANDLHWAKSTLTQRVLVFLICSIAGGICIVMLVTFALAYLAERRQRAEAKKAEEASASAARRLSCCGGSVLESNTPSEAAENFVLIKASKRWLQPTRSRGLQRDRNWGMLRCSRGVCVCVFVCALL
;
A
#
# COMPACT_ATOMS: atom_id res chain seq x y z
N CYS A 1 -59.45 -38.66 1.17
CA CYS A 1 -60.21 -38.24 2.35
C CYS A 1 -61.59 -37.73 1.94
N ILE A 2 -61.67 -36.84 0.96
CA ILE A 2 -62.93 -36.36 0.38
C ILE A 2 -63.02 -36.89 -1.06
N HIS A 3 -64.14 -37.51 -1.41
CA HIS A 3 -64.43 -37.94 -2.78
C HIS A 3 -65.81 -37.44 -3.21
N THR A 4 -65.87 -36.60 -4.25
CA THR A 4 -67.12 -36.05 -4.78
C THR A 4 -67.25 -36.37 -6.27
N TRP A 5 -68.47 -36.71 -6.69
CA TRP A 5 -68.81 -36.88 -8.10
C TRP A 5 -69.11 -35.55 -8.81
N SER A 6 -69.38 -34.51 -8.02
CA SER A 6 -69.67 -33.13 -8.44
C SER A 6 -68.64 -32.19 -7.83
N ASP A 7 -68.95 -30.89 -7.78
CA ASP A 7 -68.05 -29.85 -7.28
C ASP A 7 -67.78 -29.97 -5.77
N PHE A 8 -66.62 -29.48 -5.35
CA PHE A 8 -66.25 -29.25 -3.95
C PHE A 8 -65.99 -27.77 -3.76
N THR A 9 -66.72 -27.13 -2.84
CA THR A 9 -66.58 -25.70 -2.53
C THR A 9 -66.24 -25.50 -1.06
N GLN A 10 -65.14 -24.80 -0.80
CA GLN A 10 -64.78 -24.30 0.53
C GLN A 10 -64.97 -22.78 0.56
N SER A 11 -66.06 -22.32 1.19
CA SER A 11 -66.39 -20.89 1.28
C SER A 11 -65.58 -20.12 2.33
N GLY A 12 -64.89 -20.81 3.25
CA GLY A 12 -64.06 -20.20 4.27
C GLY A 12 -63.44 -21.20 5.26
N GLY A 13 -62.82 -20.68 6.32
CA GLY A 13 -62.24 -21.49 7.40
C GLY A 13 -60.97 -22.25 7.00
N ALA A 14 -60.47 -23.11 7.90
CA ALA A 14 -59.27 -23.91 7.68
C ALA A 14 -59.63 -25.40 7.55
N VAL A 15 -59.23 -26.02 6.44
CA VAL A 15 -59.36 -27.46 6.21
C VAL A 15 -57.96 -28.07 6.14
N SER A 16 -57.72 -29.10 6.93
CA SER A 16 -56.47 -29.87 6.92
C SER A 16 -56.76 -31.35 6.72
N LEU A 17 -56.15 -31.95 5.71
CA LEU A 17 -56.28 -33.37 5.37
C LEU A 17 -54.90 -34.01 5.42
N ALA A 18 -54.71 -35.09 6.18
CA ALA A 18 -53.40 -35.72 6.32
C ALA A 18 -53.50 -37.25 6.33
N GLY A 19 -52.45 -37.93 5.88
CA GLY A 19 -52.35 -39.39 5.95
C GLY A 19 -53.36 -40.14 5.08
N CYS A 20 -53.92 -39.48 4.06
CA CYS A 20 -55.00 -40.05 3.26
C CYS A 20 -54.45 -40.95 2.15
N LYS A 21 -55.04 -42.13 1.94
CA LYS A 21 -54.64 -43.06 0.86
C LYS A 21 -55.80 -43.44 -0.03
N ALA A 22 -55.62 -43.32 -1.34
CA ALA A 22 -56.59 -43.72 -2.37
C ALA A 22 -55.94 -44.65 -3.40
N SER A 23 -56.71 -45.57 -3.99
CA SER A 23 -56.21 -46.47 -5.03
C SER A 23 -56.22 -45.86 -6.44
N ARG A 24 -56.97 -44.76 -6.64
CA ARG A 24 -57.14 -44.11 -7.95
C ARG A 24 -56.70 -42.64 -7.92
N GLY A 25 -57.53 -41.75 -7.42
CA GLY A 25 -57.30 -40.31 -7.52
C GLY A 25 -57.34 -39.61 -6.18
N GLY A 26 -56.57 -38.52 -6.04
CA GLY A 26 -56.83 -37.48 -5.04
C GLY A 26 -56.77 -37.99 -3.61
N GLY A 27 -55.57 -38.31 -3.12
CA GLY A 27 -55.40 -38.92 -1.79
C GLY A 27 -56.12 -38.11 -0.71
N GLY A 28 -55.90 -36.79 -0.69
CA GLY A 28 -56.67 -35.83 0.10
C GLY A 28 -58.07 -35.60 -0.47
N ILE A 29 -58.15 -34.96 -1.64
CA ILE A 29 -59.41 -34.59 -2.32
C ILE A 29 -59.44 -35.16 -3.74
N CYS A 30 -60.50 -35.88 -4.07
CA CYS A 30 -60.81 -36.33 -5.42
C CYS A 30 -62.18 -35.78 -5.83
N SER A 31 -62.22 -34.81 -6.74
CA SER A 31 -63.45 -34.27 -7.33
C SER A 31 -63.52 -34.67 -8.81
N ARG A 32 -64.69 -35.06 -9.30
CA ARG A 32 -64.92 -35.16 -10.76
C ARG A 32 -65.45 -33.86 -11.37
N GLY A 33 -65.91 -32.94 -10.53
CA GLY A 33 -66.29 -31.58 -10.93
C GLY A 33 -65.16 -30.59 -10.65
N ASN A 34 -65.54 -29.38 -10.27
CA ASN A 34 -64.62 -28.29 -9.96
C ASN A 34 -64.30 -28.26 -8.45
N ILE A 35 -63.11 -27.77 -8.10
CA ILE A 35 -62.74 -27.41 -6.74
C ILE A 35 -62.69 -25.89 -6.64
N THR A 36 -63.54 -25.29 -5.82
CA THR A 36 -63.55 -23.85 -5.58
C THR A 36 -63.17 -23.56 -4.13
N ILE A 37 -62.13 -22.76 -3.93
CA ILE A 37 -61.63 -22.39 -2.61
C ILE A 37 -61.66 -20.85 -2.52
N GLU A 38 -62.57 -20.31 -1.71
CA GLU A 38 -62.84 -18.86 -1.64
C GLU A 38 -61.79 -18.10 -0.81
N GLU A 39 -61.76 -16.77 -0.94
CA GLU A 39 -60.68 -15.88 -0.43
C GLU A 39 -60.27 -16.10 1.04
N MET A 40 -61.24 -16.38 1.90
CA MET A 40 -61.02 -16.54 3.34
C MET A 40 -60.67 -17.97 3.77
N ALA A 41 -60.58 -18.90 2.82
CA ALA A 41 -60.26 -20.29 3.12
C ALA A 41 -58.75 -20.52 3.24
N THR A 42 -58.40 -21.57 3.98
CA THR A 42 -57.06 -22.17 3.99
C THR A 42 -57.23 -23.67 3.81
N LEU A 43 -56.50 -24.24 2.84
CA LEU A 43 -56.50 -25.67 2.59
C LEU A 43 -55.08 -26.21 2.71
N THR A 44 -54.92 -27.21 3.56
CA THR A 44 -53.65 -27.91 3.79
C THR A 44 -53.84 -29.40 3.56
N ILE A 45 -52.99 -30.01 2.73
CA ILE A 45 -53.01 -31.44 2.47
C ILE A 45 -51.60 -32.02 2.68
N GLY A 46 -51.47 -32.97 3.61
CA GLY A 46 -50.20 -33.58 4.01
C GLY A 46 -50.18 -35.10 3.80
N ASP A 47 -48.99 -35.65 3.60
CA ASP A 47 -48.69 -37.09 3.76
C ASP A 47 -49.68 -38.03 3.07
N SER A 48 -50.18 -37.64 1.89
CA SER A 48 -51.26 -38.34 1.18
C SER A 48 -50.74 -39.12 -0.03
N GLN A 49 -51.44 -40.19 -0.41
CA GLN A 49 -51.02 -41.10 -1.48
C GLN A 49 -52.18 -41.47 -2.40
N ALA A 50 -51.94 -41.44 -3.71
CA ALA A 50 -52.90 -41.89 -4.73
C ALA A 50 -52.21 -42.48 -5.96
N ASP A 51 -52.97 -42.99 -6.94
CA ASP A 51 -52.40 -43.32 -8.26
C ASP A 51 -52.17 -42.04 -9.08
N ARG A 52 -53.12 -41.10 -9.07
CA ARG A 52 -53.00 -39.77 -9.68
C ARG A 52 -53.38 -38.68 -8.69
N GLY A 53 -52.62 -37.58 -8.64
CA GLY A 53 -52.92 -36.47 -7.73
C GLY A 53 -52.79 -36.89 -6.27
N GLY A 54 -51.55 -37.09 -5.79
CA GLY A 54 -51.32 -37.65 -4.44
C GLY A 54 -52.04 -36.89 -3.32
N GLY A 55 -52.19 -35.57 -3.46
CA GLY A 55 -53.04 -34.73 -2.64
C GLY A 55 -54.41 -34.45 -3.28
N ILE A 56 -54.42 -33.85 -4.48
CA ILE A 56 -55.62 -33.35 -5.16
C ILE A 56 -55.73 -33.96 -6.56
N LEU A 57 -56.91 -34.47 -6.90
CA LEU A 57 -57.31 -34.77 -8.28
C LEU A 57 -58.64 -34.08 -8.59
N THR A 58 -58.69 -33.33 -9.68
CA THR A 58 -59.92 -32.64 -10.11
C THR A 58 -59.96 -32.33 -11.61
N THR A 59 -61.14 -31.96 -12.09
CA THR A 59 -61.33 -31.44 -13.45
C THR A 59 -60.87 -29.99 -13.53
N TRP A 60 -61.33 -29.14 -12.61
CA TRP A 60 -60.88 -27.74 -12.52
C TRP A 60 -60.56 -27.32 -11.07
N ILE A 61 -59.66 -26.34 -10.88
CA ILE A 61 -59.41 -25.67 -9.59
C ILE A 61 -59.58 -24.15 -9.74
N HIS A 62 -60.47 -23.53 -8.97
CA HIS A 62 -60.47 -22.08 -8.73
C HIS A 62 -60.02 -21.83 -7.29
N ASN A 63 -58.79 -21.34 -7.12
CA ASN A 63 -58.22 -21.04 -5.81
C ASN A 63 -58.09 -19.54 -5.62
N LYS A 64 -59.02 -18.95 -4.88
CA LYS A 64 -58.94 -17.57 -4.37
C LYS A 64 -58.40 -17.53 -2.94
N ALA A 65 -58.22 -18.68 -2.31
CA ALA A 65 -57.91 -18.83 -0.89
C ALA A 65 -56.64 -18.11 -0.48
N ARG A 66 -56.59 -17.58 0.75
CA ARG A 66 -55.38 -16.98 1.31
C ARG A 66 -54.13 -17.88 1.22
N ARG A 67 -54.31 -19.21 1.33
CA ARG A 67 -53.21 -20.17 1.33
C ARG A 67 -53.67 -21.58 0.92
N LEU A 68 -52.99 -22.15 -0.07
CA LEU A 68 -53.10 -23.55 -0.46
C LEU A 68 -51.73 -24.23 -0.31
N GLN A 69 -51.65 -25.22 0.59
CA GLN A 69 -50.42 -25.97 0.87
C GLN A 69 -50.65 -27.46 0.65
N VAL A 70 -49.77 -28.09 -0.13
CA VAL A 70 -49.75 -29.55 -0.30
C VAL A 70 -48.33 -30.05 -0.05
N PHE A 71 -48.16 -30.97 0.89
CA PHE A 71 -46.82 -31.46 1.24
C PHE A 71 -46.75 -32.97 1.46
N ASN A 72 -45.56 -33.54 1.25
CA ASN A 72 -45.24 -34.96 1.43
C ASN A 72 -46.21 -35.92 0.75
N CYS A 73 -46.85 -35.49 -0.34
CA CYS A 73 -47.80 -36.32 -1.07
C CYS A 73 -47.09 -37.13 -2.15
N SER A 74 -47.63 -38.30 -2.48
CA SER A 74 -47.09 -39.12 -3.56
C SER A 74 -48.14 -39.72 -4.49
N ALA A 75 -47.79 -39.83 -5.77
CA ALA A 75 -48.60 -40.41 -6.83
C ALA A 75 -47.88 -41.59 -7.51
N ALA A 76 -48.60 -42.67 -7.81
CA ALA A 76 -48.06 -43.82 -8.53
C ALA A 76 -47.90 -43.57 -10.04
N SER A 77 -48.57 -42.57 -10.60
CA SER A 77 -48.51 -42.20 -12.02
C SER A 77 -48.18 -40.72 -12.21
N HIS A 78 -49.13 -39.80 -12.00
CA HIS A 78 -48.96 -38.39 -12.36
C HIS A 78 -49.41 -37.44 -11.25
N GLY A 79 -48.74 -36.29 -11.13
CA GLY A 79 -49.14 -35.22 -10.21
C GLY A 79 -48.94 -35.62 -8.75
N GLY A 80 -47.69 -35.62 -8.27
CA GLY A 80 -47.37 -36.11 -6.92
C GLY A 80 -48.15 -35.39 -5.81
N CYS A 81 -48.45 -34.10 -6.00
CA CYS A 81 -49.35 -33.34 -5.15
C CYS A 81 -50.68 -33.03 -5.83
N VAL A 82 -50.66 -32.50 -7.05
CA VAL A 82 -51.86 -32.01 -7.76
C VAL A 82 -51.95 -32.60 -9.16
N TYR A 83 -53.11 -33.15 -9.51
CA TYR A 83 -53.48 -33.54 -10.88
C TYR A 83 -54.73 -32.78 -11.31
N VAL A 84 -54.65 -32.06 -12.42
CA VAL A 84 -55.77 -31.28 -12.97
C VAL A 84 -55.99 -31.65 -14.43
N ARG A 85 -57.24 -31.96 -14.80
CA ARG A 85 -57.56 -32.34 -16.19
C ARG A 85 -57.75 -31.11 -17.09
N ASP A 86 -58.73 -30.26 -16.80
CA ASP A 86 -59.17 -29.22 -17.75
C ASP A 86 -58.52 -27.87 -17.47
N GLY A 87 -58.27 -27.53 -16.20
CA GLY A 87 -57.50 -26.33 -15.87
C GLY A 87 -57.53 -25.87 -14.41
N ALA A 88 -56.67 -24.94 -14.06
CA ALA A 88 -56.59 -24.33 -12.74
C ALA A 88 -56.34 -22.83 -12.84
N GLU A 89 -56.99 -22.08 -11.97
CA GLU A 89 -56.85 -20.64 -11.78
C GLU A 89 -56.53 -20.38 -10.31
N LEU A 90 -55.28 -20.02 -10.04
CA LEU A 90 -54.72 -19.86 -8.70
C LEU A 90 -54.40 -18.38 -8.47
N ALA A 91 -55.36 -17.65 -7.93
CA ALA A 91 -55.18 -16.24 -7.59
C ALA A 91 -54.22 -16.05 -6.39
N ALA A 92 -54.02 -17.08 -5.59
CA ALA A 92 -53.15 -17.05 -4.42
C ALA A 92 -51.95 -18.01 -4.54
N PRO A 93 -50.85 -17.75 -3.77
CA PRO A 93 -49.66 -18.57 -3.82
C PRO A 93 -49.91 -20.04 -3.47
N LEU A 94 -49.44 -20.94 -4.34
CA LEU A 94 -49.46 -22.38 -4.16
C LEU A 94 -48.09 -22.86 -3.65
N SER A 95 -48.05 -23.50 -2.48
CA SER A 95 -46.82 -24.05 -1.91
C SER A 95 -46.87 -25.58 -1.88
N LEU A 96 -45.92 -26.19 -2.58
CA LEU A 96 -45.80 -27.63 -2.79
C LEU A 96 -44.45 -28.12 -2.26
N ARG A 97 -44.48 -29.05 -1.31
CA ARG A 97 -43.25 -29.51 -0.64
C ARG A 97 -43.15 -31.03 -0.58
N GLY A 98 -42.02 -31.62 -0.94
CA GLY A 98 -41.81 -33.07 -0.78
C GLY A 98 -42.76 -33.92 -1.63
N CYS A 99 -43.26 -33.39 -2.75
CA CYS A 99 -44.18 -34.09 -3.64
C CYS A 99 -43.43 -35.11 -4.51
N LYS A 100 -43.95 -36.34 -4.66
CA LYS A 100 -43.30 -37.38 -5.46
C LYS A 100 -44.26 -38.05 -6.45
N ALA A 101 -43.91 -38.12 -7.72
CA ALA A 101 -44.62 -38.96 -8.70
C ALA A 101 -43.69 -40.00 -9.30
N LYS A 102 -44.19 -41.20 -9.60
CA LYS A 102 -43.40 -42.22 -10.34
C LYS A 102 -43.38 -42.00 -11.86
N GLY A 103 -44.33 -41.24 -12.40
CA GLY A 103 -44.40 -40.89 -13.82
C GLY A 103 -44.00 -39.44 -14.06
N THR A 104 -44.97 -38.55 -14.27
CA THR A 104 -44.70 -37.15 -14.66
C THR A 104 -45.34 -36.14 -13.70
N GLY A 105 -44.75 -34.95 -13.59
CA GLY A 105 -45.26 -33.88 -12.73
C GLY A 105 -45.10 -34.20 -11.24
N GLY A 106 -43.88 -34.08 -10.71
CA GLY A 106 -43.59 -34.40 -9.31
C GLY A 106 -44.44 -33.61 -8.32
N ALA A 107 -44.72 -32.34 -8.60
CA ALA A 107 -45.66 -31.54 -7.83
C ALA A 107 -47.02 -31.41 -8.53
N ILE A 108 -47.04 -30.90 -9.76
CA ILE A 108 -48.25 -30.61 -10.55
C ILE A 108 -48.21 -31.35 -11.88
N TYR A 109 -49.32 -31.97 -12.25
CA TYR A 109 -49.62 -32.42 -13.59
C TYR A 109 -50.91 -31.76 -14.08
N ALA A 110 -50.89 -31.12 -15.25
CA ALA A 110 -52.03 -30.44 -15.86
C ALA A 110 -52.18 -30.84 -17.34
N GLN A 111 -53.42 -31.01 -17.82
CA GLN A 111 -53.71 -31.29 -19.25
C GLN A 111 -54.41 -30.11 -19.97
N GLY A 112 -54.64 -28.99 -19.28
CA GLY A 112 -55.30 -27.82 -19.84
C GLY A 112 -54.80 -26.51 -19.22
N LYS A 113 -55.65 -25.50 -19.11
CA LYS A 113 -55.22 -24.14 -18.76
C LYS A 113 -54.70 -24.03 -17.33
N LEU A 114 -53.51 -23.46 -17.08
CA LEU A 114 -52.98 -23.22 -15.73
C LEU A 114 -52.60 -21.75 -15.55
N VAL A 115 -53.39 -20.99 -14.82
CA VAL A 115 -53.07 -19.60 -14.46
C VAL A 115 -52.70 -19.53 -12.99
N SER A 116 -51.55 -18.96 -12.65
CA SER A 116 -51.13 -18.80 -11.25
C SER A 116 -50.32 -17.52 -11.02
N GLN A 117 -50.58 -16.83 -9.91
CA GLN A 117 -49.71 -15.72 -9.50
C GLN A 117 -48.35 -16.22 -8.99
N GLN A 118 -48.34 -17.30 -8.22
CA GLN A 118 -47.10 -17.82 -7.65
C GLN A 118 -47.19 -19.31 -7.35
N ILE A 119 -46.17 -20.07 -7.76
CA ILE A 119 -46.01 -21.48 -7.42
C ILE A 119 -44.64 -21.65 -6.76
N SER A 120 -44.60 -22.32 -5.62
CA SER A 120 -43.36 -22.69 -4.94
C SER A 120 -43.24 -24.20 -4.84
N CYS A 121 -42.20 -24.76 -5.43
CA CYS A 121 -41.89 -26.19 -5.41
C CYS A 121 -40.62 -26.43 -4.60
N THR A 122 -40.73 -27.19 -3.53
CA THR A 122 -39.63 -27.48 -2.61
C THR A 122 -39.45 -28.98 -2.51
N HIS A 123 -38.28 -29.53 -2.88
CA HIS A 123 -38.00 -30.97 -2.80
C HIS A 123 -39.03 -31.87 -3.55
N CYS A 124 -39.53 -31.44 -4.70
CA CYS A 124 -40.44 -32.24 -5.51
C CYS A 124 -39.68 -33.14 -6.50
N HIS A 125 -40.24 -34.30 -6.86
CA HIS A 125 -39.52 -35.30 -7.64
C HIS A 125 -40.44 -36.11 -8.56
N ALA A 126 -40.07 -36.23 -9.83
CA ALA A 126 -40.57 -37.24 -10.76
C ALA A 126 -39.54 -37.51 -11.87
N PRO A 127 -39.59 -38.66 -12.55
CA PRO A 127 -38.67 -38.97 -13.65
C PRO A 127 -38.61 -37.96 -14.80
N THR A 128 -39.73 -37.30 -15.14
CA THR A 128 -39.76 -36.39 -16.31
C THR A 128 -39.74 -34.91 -15.95
N SER A 129 -40.44 -34.48 -14.90
CA SER A 129 -40.40 -33.11 -14.41
C SER A 129 -40.65 -33.01 -12.91
N ALA A 130 -39.72 -32.38 -12.19
CA ALA A 130 -39.74 -32.34 -10.74
C ALA A 130 -40.91 -31.51 -10.17
N CYS A 131 -41.20 -30.35 -10.76
CA CYS A 131 -42.22 -29.42 -10.26
C CYS A 131 -43.50 -29.49 -11.11
N LEU A 132 -43.44 -29.08 -12.38
CA LEU A 132 -44.62 -28.90 -13.23
C LEU A 132 -44.51 -29.73 -14.51
N HIS A 133 -45.59 -30.43 -14.85
CA HIS A 133 -45.79 -31.02 -16.18
C HIS A 133 -47.09 -30.49 -16.79
N LEU A 134 -47.02 -29.93 -17.98
CA LEU A 134 -48.19 -29.49 -18.76
C LEU A 134 -48.29 -30.34 -20.03
N GLU A 135 -49.22 -31.29 -20.08
CA GLU A 135 -49.35 -32.19 -21.24
C GLU A 135 -49.87 -31.46 -22.48
N SER A 136 -50.84 -30.56 -22.31
CA SER A 136 -51.46 -29.75 -23.36
C SER A 136 -52.05 -28.45 -22.77
N GLY A 137 -52.31 -27.45 -23.61
CA GLY A 137 -52.96 -26.19 -23.21
C GLY A 137 -52.00 -25.05 -22.89
N GLU A 138 -52.47 -24.06 -22.12
CA GLU A 138 -51.72 -22.83 -21.83
C GLU A 138 -51.44 -22.69 -20.33
N ALA A 139 -50.19 -22.44 -19.94
CA ALA A 139 -49.84 -22.02 -18.60
C ALA A 139 -49.36 -20.56 -18.58
N ASN A 140 -49.91 -19.75 -17.67
CA ASN A 140 -49.47 -18.39 -17.40
C ASN A 140 -49.16 -18.25 -15.90
N ILE A 141 -47.87 -18.19 -15.56
CA ILE A 141 -47.40 -18.17 -14.17
C ILE A 141 -46.51 -16.94 -13.95
N ALA A 142 -46.92 -16.03 -13.08
CA ALA A 142 -46.14 -14.81 -12.82
C ALA A 142 -44.84 -15.10 -12.03
N SER A 143 -44.84 -16.07 -11.12
CA SER A 143 -43.63 -16.41 -10.36
C SER A 143 -43.57 -17.89 -10.01
N LEU A 144 -42.47 -18.55 -10.39
CA LEU A 144 -42.18 -19.93 -10.03
C LEU A 144 -40.89 -19.99 -9.22
N MET A 145 -40.99 -20.44 -7.96
CA MET A 145 -39.82 -20.57 -7.07
C MET A 145 -39.48 -22.04 -6.85
N LEU A 146 -38.22 -22.40 -7.05
CA LEU A 146 -37.74 -23.76 -6.99
C LEU A 146 -36.68 -23.87 -5.90
N HIS A 147 -36.89 -24.79 -4.96
CA HIS A 147 -35.97 -25.04 -3.85
C HIS A 147 -35.56 -26.51 -3.86
N SER A 148 -34.27 -26.79 -4.12
CA SER A 148 -33.74 -28.14 -4.05
C SER A 148 -33.26 -28.46 -2.64
N GLY A 149 -33.52 -29.67 -2.18
CA GLY A 149 -32.88 -30.19 -0.97
C GLY A 149 -31.42 -30.50 -1.23
N SER A 150 -30.55 -30.06 -0.34
CA SER A 150 -29.09 -29.98 -0.48
C SER A 150 -28.30 -31.30 -0.57
N SER A 151 -28.85 -32.42 -1.05
CA SER A 151 -28.08 -33.68 -1.01
C SER A 151 -28.31 -34.71 -2.13
N LEU A 152 -29.25 -34.54 -3.04
CA LEU A 152 -29.49 -35.55 -4.06
C LEU A 152 -29.62 -34.88 -5.42
N VAL A 153 -28.64 -35.14 -6.28
CA VAL A 153 -28.72 -34.88 -7.72
C VAL A 153 -30.12 -35.30 -8.18
N PRO A 154 -30.95 -34.38 -8.69
CA PRO A 154 -32.28 -34.76 -9.14
C PRO A 154 -32.13 -35.81 -10.24
N ALA A 155 -32.81 -36.96 -10.09
CA ALA A 155 -32.76 -38.02 -11.09
C ALA A 155 -33.32 -37.59 -12.46
N SER A 156 -33.96 -36.42 -12.53
CA SER A 156 -34.43 -35.76 -13.75
C SER A 156 -33.80 -34.36 -13.87
N PRO A 157 -33.20 -34.00 -15.01
CA PRO A 157 -32.66 -32.65 -15.23
C PRO A 157 -33.76 -31.58 -15.37
N ASN A 158 -34.98 -31.99 -15.74
CA ASN A 158 -36.07 -31.06 -16.05
C ASN A 158 -36.90 -30.71 -14.82
N VAL A 159 -37.05 -29.42 -14.55
CA VAL A 159 -37.93 -28.93 -13.47
C VAL A 159 -39.34 -28.66 -13.98
N ILE A 160 -39.43 -28.15 -15.20
CA ILE A 160 -40.66 -27.99 -15.98
C ILE A 160 -40.51 -28.79 -17.26
N ALA A 161 -41.56 -29.53 -17.61
CA ALA A 161 -41.71 -30.12 -18.93
C ALA A 161 -43.11 -29.83 -19.48
N ALA A 162 -43.22 -29.67 -20.78
CA ALA A 162 -44.51 -29.54 -21.44
C ALA A 162 -44.58 -30.43 -22.70
N GLY A 163 -45.78 -30.85 -23.08
CA GLY A 163 -46.00 -31.53 -24.36
C GLY A 163 -45.88 -30.57 -25.55
N ASP A 164 -45.81 -31.12 -26.76
CA ASP A 164 -45.51 -30.35 -27.98
C ASP A 164 -46.57 -29.27 -28.30
N GLU A 165 -47.81 -29.48 -27.85
CA GLU A 165 -48.94 -28.56 -28.06
C GLU A 165 -49.12 -27.55 -26.90
N ALA A 166 -48.27 -27.60 -25.88
CA ALA A 166 -48.41 -26.79 -24.69
C ALA A 166 -47.62 -25.47 -24.79
N VAL A 167 -48.26 -24.36 -24.42
CA VAL A 167 -47.65 -23.02 -24.39
C VAL A 167 -47.47 -22.60 -22.93
N VAL A 168 -46.25 -22.21 -22.55
CA VAL A 168 -45.95 -21.80 -21.16
C VAL A 168 -45.38 -20.37 -21.15
N THR A 169 -46.09 -19.45 -20.51
CA THR A 169 -45.65 -18.09 -20.22
C THR A 169 -45.27 -17.98 -18.75
N LEU A 170 -44.01 -17.60 -18.48
CA LEU A 170 -43.44 -17.44 -17.15
C LEU A 170 -42.83 -16.04 -17.02
N ASP A 171 -43.33 -15.21 -16.11
CA ASP A 171 -42.72 -13.88 -15.91
C ASP A 171 -41.39 -14.00 -15.13
N ARG A 172 -41.35 -14.88 -14.11
CA ARG A 172 -40.15 -15.11 -13.29
C ARG A 172 -40.02 -16.56 -12.87
N VAL A 173 -38.83 -17.13 -13.05
CA VAL A 173 -38.44 -18.43 -12.51
C VAL A 173 -37.21 -18.28 -11.63
N ASP A 174 -37.31 -18.70 -10.38
CA ASP A 174 -36.24 -18.68 -9.40
C ASP A 174 -35.62 -20.08 -9.24
N CYS A 175 -34.46 -20.28 -9.88
CA CYS A 175 -33.64 -21.50 -9.80
C CYS A 175 -32.37 -21.28 -8.95
N SER A 176 -32.31 -20.23 -8.12
CA SER A 176 -31.08 -19.88 -7.37
C SER A 176 -30.59 -20.99 -6.43
N GLU A 177 -31.47 -21.92 -6.03
CA GLU A 177 -31.19 -23.08 -5.19
C GLU A 177 -31.22 -24.43 -5.93
N VAL A 178 -31.35 -24.43 -7.25
CA VAL A 178 -31.48 -25.66 -8.05
C VAL A 178 -30.38 -25.74 -9.11
N PRO A 179 -29.33 -26.54 -8.90
CA PRO A 179 -28.25 -26.69 -9.88
C PRO A 179 -28.76 -27.37 -11.15
N GLY A 180 -28.33 -26.89 -12.31
CA GLY A 180 -28.71 -27.46 -13.61
C GLY A 180 -30.19 -27.31 -13.97
N CYS A 181 -30.85 -26.26 -13.47
CA CYS A 181 -32.28 -26.02 -13.68
C CYS A 181 -32.64 -25.99 -15.18
N THR A 182 -33.35 -27.02 -15.67
CA THR A 182 -33.74 -27.12 -17.09
C THR A 182 -35.25 -26.95 -17.25
N LEU A 183 -35.63 -26.09 -18.21
CA LEU A 183 -37.01 -25.82 -18.63
C LEU A 183 -37.22 -26.43 -20.03
N ALA A 184 -37.73 -27.65 -20.07
CA ALA A 184 -37.93 -28.44 -21.30
C ALA A 184 -39.33 -28.17 -21.87
N VAL A 185 -39.50 -27.00 -22.51
CA VAL A 185 -40.77 -26.56 -23.07
C VAL A 185 -40.51 -26.03 -24.49
N ALA A 186 -41.15 -26.63 -25.49
CA ALA A 186 -40.97 -26.25 -26.89
C ALA A 186 -41.46 -24.82 -27.17
N GLN A 187 -42.60 -24.42 -26.60
CA GLN A 187 -43.18 -23.08 -26.78
C GLN A 187 -43.20 -22.31 -25.46
N MET A 188 -42.06 -21.74 -25.07
CA MET A 188 -41.92 -21.00 -23.82
C MET A 188 -41.68 -19.51 -24.03
N GLN A 189 -42.44 -18.68 -23.30
CA GLN A 189 -42.17 -17.26 -23.13
C GLN A 189 -41.68 -17.03 -21.70
N LEU A 190 -40.37 -16.85 -21.52
CA LEU A 190 -39.75 -16.63 -20.22
C LEU A 190 -39.14 -15.24 -20.15
N ALA A 191 -39.72 -14.37 -19.32
CA ALA A 191 -39.19 -13.03 -19.13
C ALA A 191 -37.94 -13.03 -18.25
N ARG A 192 -37.92 -13.76 -17.12
CA ARG A 192 -36.79 -13.75 -16.17
C ARG A 192 -36.44 -15.13 -15.64
N LEU A 193 -35.16 -15.52 -15.75
CA LEU A 193 -34.61 -16.75 -15.17
C LEU A 193 -33.47 -16.43 -14.21
N LEU A 194 -33.65 -16.81 -12.95
CA LEU A 194 -32.65 -16.60 -11.91
C LEU A 194 -31.88 -17.90 -11.68
N CYS A 195 -30.68 -17.99 -12.24
CA CYS A 195 -29.82 -19.15 -12.05
C CYS A 195 -28.99 -19.08 -10.77
N GLN A 196 -28.49 -20.23 -10.34
CA GLN A 196 -27.49 -20.32 -9.28
C GLN A 196 -26.20 -19.58 -9.69
N ARG A 197 -25.41 -19.18 -8.68
CA ARG A 197 -24.07 -18.60 -8.90
C ARG A 197 -23.19 -19.59 -9.66
N GLY A 198 -22.36 -19.06 -10.55
CA GLY A 198 -21.57 -19.86 -11.48
C GLY A 198 -22.34 -20.51 -12.63
N GLU A 199 -23.66 -20.31 -12.74
CA GLU A 199 -24.45 -20.73 -13.89
C GLU A 199 -24.95 -19.53 -14.69
N SER A 200 -25.19 -19.69 -15.99
CA SER A 200 -25.86 -18.69 -16.83
C SER A 200 -27.01 -19.29 -17.61
N ARG A 201 -27.94 -18.42 -18.04
CA ARG A 201 -29.00 -18.77 -18.97
C ARG A 201 -28.38 -19.14 -20.31
N GLN A 202 -28.57 -20.38 -20.74
CA GLN A 202 -28.21 -20.84 -22.08
C GLN A 202 -29.46 -21.39 -22.78
N SER A 203 -29.65 -20.96 -24.04
CA SER A 203 -30.58 -21.60 -24.95
C SER A 203 -29.93 -22.89 -25.45
N LEU A 204 -30.62 -24.02 -25.35
CA LEU A 204 -30.20 -25.23 -26.06
C LEU A 204 -30.47 -25.02 -27.55
N ALA A 205 -29.44 -25.21 -28.38
CA ALA A 205 -29.50 -24.90 -29.81
C ALA A 205 -30.53 -25.74 -30.60
N ASP A 206 -30.95 -26.88 -30.05
CA ASP A 206 -31.73 -27.88 -30.79
C ASP A 206 -33.21 -28.00 -30.36
N ASP A 207 -33.63 -27.45 -29.19
CA ASP A 207 -34.93 -27.81 -28.58
C ASP A 207 -35.75 -26.63 -27.99
N ASP A 208 -35.45 -25.36 -28.31
CA ASP A 208 -36.08 -24.15 -27.72
C ASP A 208 -36.07 -24.09 -26.17
N SER A 209 -35.37 -25.03 -25.53
CA SER A 209 -35.31 -25.17 -24.09
C SER A 209 -34.31 -24.21 -23.49
N THR A 210 -34.67 -23.65 -22.34
CA THR A 210 -33.80 -22.76 -21.57
C THR A 210 -33.31 -23.50 -20.35
N SER A 211 -32.00 -23.46 -20.10
CA SER A 211 -31.40 -24.06 -18.91
C SER A 211 -30.42 -23.12 -18.22
N CYS A 212 -30.30 -23.28 -16.91
CA CYS A 212 -29.16 -22.79 -16.15
C CYS A 212 -28.02 -23.78 -16.31
N ARG A 213 -26.93 -23.36 -16.93
CA ARG A 213 -25.73 -24.18 -17.15
C ARG A 213 -24.53 -23.53 -16.52
N GLU A 214 -23.65 -24.37 -15.97
CA GLU A 214 -22.37 -23.92 -15.44
C GLU A 214 -21.61 -23.09 -16.48
N CYS A 215 -20.97 -22.02 -16.00
CA CYS A 215 -20.12 -21.19 -16.83
C CYS A 215 -19.00 -22.05 -17.45
N PRO A 216 -18.74 -21.89 -18.77
CA PRO A 216 -17.60 -22.54 -19.42
C PRO A 216 -16.29 -22.26 -18.69
N ALA A 217 -15.30 -23.12 -18.91
CA ALA A 217 -13.95 -22.89 -18.40
C ALA A 217 -13.44 -21.48 -18.81
N ARG A 218 -12.82 -20.78 -17.86
CA ARG A 218 -12.38 -19.37 -17.99
C ARG A 218 -13.52 -18.35 -18.08
N GLN A 219 -14.71 -18.70 -17.63
CA GLN A 219 -15.78 -17.74 -17.38
C GLN A 219 -16.30 -17.91 -15.96
N ILE A 220 -16.77 -16.81 -15.38
CA ILE A 220 -17.19 -16.76 -13.97
C ILE A 220 -18.46 -15.95 -13.82
N ARG A 221 -19.24 -16.25 -12.77
CA ARG A 221 -20.38 -15.43 -12.33
C ARG A 221 -20.42 -15.36 -10.80
N LEU A 222 -19.87 -14.28 -10.24
CA LEU A 222 -19.78 -14.09 -8.77
C LEU A 222 -21.03 -13.44 -8.15
N VAL A 223 -21.71 -12.52 -8.86
CA VAL A 223 -22.76 -11.70 -8.25
C VAL A 223 -24.17 -12.25 -8.49
N ALA A 224 -25.00 -12.14 -7.44
CA ALA A 224 -26.32 -12.71 -7.35
C ALA A 224 -27.37 -11.96 -8.18
N VAL A 225 -28.08 -12.75 -8.99
CA VAL A 225 -29.54 -12.84 -9.18
C VAL A 225 -30.35 -11.61 -9.63
N ASP A 226 -30.04 -10.38 -9.25
CA ASP A 226 -31.03 -9.29 -9.39
C ASP A 226 -31.06 -8.63 -10.79
N LYS A 227 -30.08 -8.95 -11.66
CA LYS A 227 -30.00 -8.43 -13.03
C LYS A 227 -30.40 -9.51 -14.04
N GLU A 228 -31.39 -9.16 -14.86
CA GLU A 228 -32.26 -10.05 -15.64
C GLU A 228 -31.55 -10.98 -16.64
N ASP A 229 -30.31 -10.70 -17.04
CA ASP A 229 -29.57 -11.47 -18.04
C ASP A 229 -28.05 -11.52 -17.78
N ALA A 230 -27.64 -11.84 -16.55
CA ALA A 230 -26.21 -11.95 -16.26
C ALA A 230 -25.58 -13.16 -17.01
N ARG A 231 -24.93 -12.86 -18.13
CA ARG A 231 -24.08 -13.78 -18.89
C ARG A 231 -22.82 -14.11 -18.07
N CYS A 232 -22.28 -15.31 -18.27
CA CYS A 232 -20.94 -15.60 -17.77
C CYS A 232 -19.94 -14.64 -18.40
N THR A 233 -19.09 -14.04 -17.58
CA THR A 233 -18.08 -13.11 -18.07
C THR A 233 -16.72 -13.79 -18.10
N PRO A 234 -15.88 -13.49 -19.11
CA PRO A 234 -14.56 -14.07 -19.20
C PRO A 234 -13.75 -13.71 -17.95
N CYS A 235 -13.02 -14.69 -17.43
CA CYS A 235 -12.08 -14.45 -16.36
C CYS A 235 -11.06 -13.37 -16.80
N PRO A 236 -10.67 -12.45 -15.89
CA PRO A 236 -9.72 -11.41 -16.23
C PRO A 236 -8.43 -12.03 -16.75
N ASN A 237 -7.91 -11.51 -17.88
CA ASN A 237 -6.64 -11.96 -18.43
C ASN A 237 -5.52 -11.05 -17.92
N MET A 238 -4.83 -11.46 -16.84
CA MET A 238 -3.71 -10.72 -16.22
C MET A 238 -2.35 -11.04 -16.89
N GLY A 239 -2.34 -11.27 -18.20
CA GLY A 239 -1.13 -11.60 -18.95
C GLY A 239 -0.54 -12.96 -18.54
N ASN A 240 0.69 -12.97 -18.04
CA ASN A 240 1.41 -14.20 -17.67
C ASN A 240 1.05 -14.74 -16.27
N VAL A 241 0.18 -14.05 -15.53
CA VAL A 241 -0.20 -14.47 -14.18
C VAL A 241 -1.39 -15.42 -14.24
N THR A 242 -1.20 -16.64 -13.75
CA THR A 242 -2.25 -17.64 -13.64
C THR A 242 -3.21 -17.28 -12.51
N ILE A 243 -4.38 -16.77 -12.86
CA ILE A 243 -5.47 -16.54 -11.91
C ILE A 243 -6.25 -17.84 -11.73
N GLY A 244 -6.50 -18.23 -10.47
CA GLY A 244 -7.41 -19.34 -10.20
C GLY A 244 -8.83 -18.86 -10.40
N CYS A 245 -9.42 -19.12 -11.57
CA CYS A 245 -10.77 -18.70 -11.90
C CYS A 245 -11.64 -19.92 -12.26
N THR A 246 -12.64 -20.20 -11.42
CA THR A 246 -13.67 -21.21 -11.66
C THR A 246 -15.02 -20.51 -11.89
N SER A 247 -16.06 -21.27 -12.22
CA SER A 247 -17.42 -20.76 -12.38
C SER A 247 -17.91 -19.99 -11.14
N THR A 248 -17.47 -20.39 -9.96
CA THR A 248 -17.92 -19.85 -8.66
C THR A 248 -16.82 -19.16 -7.85
N GLU A 249 -15.56 -19.21 -8.28
CA GLU A 249 -14.42 -18.81 -7.44
C GLU A 249 -13.39 -18.00 -8.22
N LEU A 250 -12.99 -16.84 -7.68
CA LEU A 250 -11.89 -16.04 -8.21
C LEU A 250 -10.80 -15.90 -7.15
N ARG A 251 -9.62 -16.44 -7.44
CA ARG A 251 -8.39 -16.29 -6.65
C ARG A 251 -7.48 -15.28 -7.33
N VAL A 252 -7.42 -14.08 -6.75
CA VAL A 252 -6.50 -13.04 -7.18
C VAL A 252 -5.23 -13.13 -6.33
N PRO A 253 -4.04 -13.29 -6.94
CA PRO A 253 -2.79 -13.36 -6.19
C PRO A 253 -2.44 -12.01 -5.54
N PRO A 254 -1.57 -12.00 -4.51
CA PRO A 254 -1.01 -10.77 -3.95
C PRO A 254 -0.38 -9.88 -5.02
N GLY A 255 -0.46 -8.56 -4.84
CA GLY A 255 -0.01 -7.56 -5.80
C GLY A 255 -1.00 -7.24 -6.91
N TYR A 256 -2.16 -7.90 -6.94
CA TYR A 256 -3.23 -7.65 -7.90
C TYR A 256 -4.54 -7.30 -7.20
N MET A 257 -5.30 -6.42 -7.83
CA MET A 257 -6.62 -5.99 -7.41
C MET A 257 -7.60 -6.09 -8.57
N VAL A 258 -8.85 -6.41 -8.28
CA VAL A 258 -9.98 -6.37 -9.21
C VAL A 258 -10.99 -5.39 -8.64
N GLU A 259 -11.37 -4.40 -9.44
CA GLU A 259 -12.40 -3.43 -9.05
C GLU A 259 -13.75 -3.94 -9.55
N PHE A 260 -14.71 -4.04 -8.63
CA PHE A 260 -16.07 -4.40 -8.97
C PHE A 260 -16.85 -3.12 -9.22
N ASP A 261 -17.24 -2.87 -10.47
CA ASP A 261 -18.18 -1.81 -10.77
C ASP A 261 -19.51 -2.12 -10.06
N ARG A 262 -19.94 -1.20 -9.19
CA ARG A 262 -21.19 -1.30 -8.42
C ARG A 262 -22.40 -1.37 -9.34
N ASP A 263 -22.34 -0.69 -10.49
CA ASP A 263 -23.45 -0.59 -11.43
C ASP A 263 -23.38 -1.69 -12.50
N VAL A 264 -22.24 -2.34 -12.67
CA VAL A 264 -22.02 -3.42 -13.64
C VAL A 264 -21.22 -4.55 -13.00
N ALA A 265 -21.82 -5.19 -12.00
CA ALA A 265 -21.31 -6.39 -11.30
C ALA A 265 -20.95 -7.61 -12.21
N ALA A 266 -21.02 -7.46 -13.52
CA ALA A 266 -20.61 -8.43 -14.53
C ALA A 266 -19.22 -8.12 -15.13
N ASP A 267 -18.75 -6.88 -15.11
CA ASP A 267 -17.55 -6.52 -15.87
C ASP A 267 -16.29 -6.56 -15.00
N PHE A 268 -15.54 -7.66 -15.10
CA PHE A 268 -14.19 -7.81 -14.53
C PHE A 268 -13.13 -7.06 -15.35
N SER A 269 -13.54 -6.04 -16.12
CA SER A 269 -12.68 -5.34 -17.07
C SER A 269 -11.57 -4.54 -16.39
N ALA A 270 -11.80 -4.07 -15.16
CA ALA A 270 -10.83 -3.32 -14.39
C ALA A 270 -10.09 -4.22 -13.38
N TRP A 271 -8.90 -4.64 -13.76
CA TRP A 271 -7.92 -5.16 -12.82
C TRP A 271 -6.68 -4.28 -12.81
N TYR A 272 -6.02 -4.23 -11.65
CA TYR A 272 -4.88 -3.37 -11.41
C TYR A 272 -3.75 -4.18 -10.81
N ARG A 273 -2.55 -3.99 -11.34
CA ARG A 273 -1.32 -4.36 -10.64
C ARG A 273 -0.97 -3.25 -9.66
N CYS A 274 -0.81 -3.62 -8.40
CA CYS A 274 -0.55 -2.67 -7.35
C CYS A 274 0.93 -2.31 -7.30
N PRO A 275 1.29 -1.01 -7.27
CA PRO A 275 2.67 -0.56 -7.14
C PRO A 275 3.40 -1.10 -5.90
N ASN A 276 2.63 -1.30 -4.83
CA ASN A 276 3.08 -1.86 -3.57
C ASN A 276 2.33 -3.17 -3.36
N GLU A 277 3.03 -4.30 -3.49
CA GLU A 277 2.43 -5.63 -3.33
C GLU A 277 1.76 -5.81 -1.97
N MET A 278 2.29 -5.16 -0.92
CA MET A 278 1.73 -5.22 0.42
C MET A 278 0.43 -4.42 0.58
N ALA A 279 0.17 -3.46 -0.32
CA ALA A 279 -1.11 -2.74 -0.33
C ALA A 279 -2.23 -3.62 -0.88
N CYS A 280 -1.92 -4.64 -1.68
CA CYS A 280 -2.88 -5.55 -2.30
C CYS A 280 -2.60 -6.98 -1.87
N ARG A 281 -3.31 -7.45 -0.85
CA ARG A 281 -3.18 -8.83 -0.37
C ARG A 281 -3.64 -9.87 -1.39
N GLY A 282 -4.24 -9.44 -2.50
CA GLY A 282 -5.02 -10.28 -3.38
C GLY A 282 -6.40 -10.53 -2.76
N GLY A 283 -7.05 -11.61 -3.17
CA GLY A 283 -8.36 -11.93 -2.65
C GLY A 283 -8.81 -13.31 -3.06
N HIS A 284 -9.65 -13.90 -2.23
CA HIS A 284 -10.36 -15.13 -2.54
C HIS A 284 -11.85 -14.85 -2.53
N PHE A 285 -12.43 -14.75 -3.72
CA PHE A 285 -13.85 -14.51 -3.89
C PHE A 285 -14.51 -15.84 -4.15
N ASN A 286 -15.20 -16.36 -3.13
CA ASN A 286 -16.08 -17.48 -3.33
C ASN A 286 -17.51 -16.96 -3.50
N ALA A 287 -18.19 -17.41 -4.53
CA ALA A 287 -19.61 -17.18 -4.71
C ALA A 287 -20.40 -17.52 -3.44
N SER A 288 -19.99 -18.48 -2.61
CA SER A 288 -20.70 -18.84 -1.37
C SER A 288 -20.50 -17.87 -0.20
N SER A 289 -19.42 -17.08 -0.16
CA SER A 289 -19.12 -16.19 0.97
C SER A 289 -19.94 -14.89 0.96
N VAL A 290 -20.80 -14.68 -0.05
CA VAL A 290 -21.63 -13.48 -0.22
C VAL A 290 -23.14 -13.82 -0.24
N PRO A 291 -23.76 -14.50 0.74
CA PRO A 291 -25.22 -14.69 0.74
C PRO A 291 -25.92 -13.42 1.24
N GLY A 292 -26.58 -12.66 0.36
CA GLY A 292 -27.36 -11.47 0.73
C GLY A 292 -26.57 -10.24 1.18
N ALA A 293 -25.26 -10.38 1.36
CA ALA A 293 -24.31 -9.29 1.53
C ALA A 293 -24.42 -8.33 0.35
N ARG A 294 -24.73 -7.06 0.62
CA ARG A 294 -24.64 -5.99 -0.40
C ARG A 294 -23.23 -6.02 -0.97
N ALA A 295 -23.04 -5.59 -2.22
CA ALA A 295 -21.70 -5.48 -2.83
C ALA A 295 -20.70 -4.68 -1.96
N GLU A 296 -21.19 -3.91 -0.99
CA GLU A 296 -20.46 -3.20 0.06
C GLU A 296 -19.73 -4.09 1.10
N GLU A 297 -20.06 -5.39 1.17
CA GLU A 297 -19.47 -6.37 2.11
C GLU A 297 -18.40 -7.28 1.45
N LEU A 298 -18.13 -7.12 0.14
CA LEU A 298 -16.94 -7.71 -0.46
C LEU A 298 -15.72 -7.05 0.21
N GLU A 299 -14.95 -7.84 0.97
CA GLU A 299 -13.77 -7.34 1.68
C GLU A 299 -12.90 -6.51 0.72
N PRO A 300 -12.48 -5.30 1.13
CA PRO A 300 -11.59 -4.50 0.31
C PRO A 300 -10.33 -5.31 0.02
N MET A 301 -9.98 -5.43 -1.26
CA MET A 301 -8.73 -6.06 -1.69
C MET A 301 -7.48 -5.28 -1.26
N CYS A 302 -7.71 -4.05 -0.82
CA CYS A 302 -6.72 -3.21 -0.21
C CYS A 302 -6.48 -3.61 1.24
N GLU A 303 -5.21 -3.65 1.62
CA GLU A 303 -4.75 -3.70 3.00
C GLU A 303 -5.35 -2.55 3.83
N GLU A 304 -5.46 -2.74 5.14
CA GLU A 304 -5.94 -1.68 6.04
C GLU A 304 -5.10 -0.40 5.85
N GLY A 305 -5.79 0.73 5.69
CA GLY A 305 -5.16 2.02 5.42
C GLY A 305 -5.07 2.40 3.94
N TYR A 306 -5.37 1.50 3.02
CA TYR A 306 -5.33 1.74 1.57
C TYR A 306 -6.72 1.71 0.93
N ARG A 307 -6.91 2.45 -0.16
CA ARG A 307 -8.14 2.53 -0.95
C ARG A 307 -7.87 2.93 -2.40
N GLY A 308 -8.90 2.80 -3.23
CA GLY A 308 -8.92 3.26 -4.63
C GLY A 308 -8.24 2.28 -5.60
N PRO A 309 -8.25 2.59 -6.91
CA PRO A 309 -7.63 1.79 -7.95
C PRO A 309 -6.16 1.45 -7.66
N GLY A 310 -5.82 0.15 -7.67
CA GLY A 310 -4.48 -0.34 -7.33
C GLY A 310 -4.00 -0.03 -5.91
N CYS A 311 -4.92 0.30 -4.99
CA CYS A 311 -4.64 0.63 -3.60
C CYS A 311 -3.57 1.72 -3.42
N THR A 312 -3.59 2.75 -4.29
CA THR A 312 -2.59 3.83 -4.28
C THR A 312 -2.90 5.01 -3.38
N SER A 313 -4.10 5.03 -2.80
CA SER A 313 -4.59 6.12 -1.96
C SER A 313 -4.75 5.65 -0.53
N CYS A 314 -4.50 6.55 0.43
CA CYS A 314 -4.70 6.21 1.83
C CYS A 314 -6.16 6.48 2.24
N THR A 315 -6.68 5.65 3.15
CA THR A 315 -7.99 5.87 3.77
C THR A 315 -7.93 7.06 4.74
N GLU A 316 -9.09 7.51 5.21
CA GLU A 316 -9.15 8.49 6.28
C GLU A 316 -8.43 7.96 7.54
N GLY A 317 -7.74 8.86 8.25
CA GLY A 317 -6.89 8.51 9.39
C GLY A 317 -5.55 7.86 9.02
N HIS A 318 -5.26 7.66 7.73
CA HIS A 318 -3.96 7.21 7.23
C HIS A 318 -3.33 8.27 6.33
N ALA A 319 -2.00 8.21 6.18
CA ALA A 319 -1.26 9.06 5.27
C ALA A 319 0.00 8.39 4.73
N ARG A 320 0.57 8.92 3.65
CA ARG A 320 1.75 8.36 2.97
C ARG A 320 3.02 8.54 3.79
N ALA A 321 3.88 7.53 3.88
CA ALA A 321 5.16 7.65 4.56
C ALA A 321 6.10 8.66 3.86
N ASP A 322 6.93 9.36 4.63
CA ASP A 322 7.82 10.38 4.06
C ASP A 322 8.98 9.81 3.25
N ALA A 323 9.40 8.56 3.52
CA ALA A 323 10.43 7.90 2.74
C ALA A 323 9.85 7.04 1.60
N ASP A 324 8.56 6.70 1.67
CA ASP A 324 7.91 5.83 0.69
C ASP A 324 6.49 6.33 0.41
N VAL A 325 6.31 6.95 -0.76
CA VAL A 325 5.02 7.53 -1.18
C VAL A 325 3.95 6.48 -1.49
N LEU A 326 4.32 5.21 -1.61
CA LEU A 326 3.41 4.10 -1.89
C LEU A 326 2.98 3.34 -0.62
N GLN A 327 3.49 3.74 0.54
CA GLN A 327 3.14 3.14 1.82
C GLN A 327 2.22 4.06 2.63
N CYS A 328 1.03 3.57 3.00
CA CYS A 328 0.13 4.23 3.92
C CYS A 328 0.45 3.83 5.37
N ILE A 329 0.50 4.81 6.26
CA ILE A 329 0.75 4.67 7.70
C ILE A 329 -0.40 5.30 8.49
N PRO A 330 -0.78 4.74 9.65
CA PRO A 330 -1.83 5.32 10.48
C PRO A 330 -1.37 6.64 11.11
N CYS A 331 -2.24 7.65 11.08
CA CYS A 331 -2.01 8.93 11.73
C CYS A 331 -2.52 8.91 13.18
N ALA A 332 -1.73 9.46 14.10
CA ALA A 332 -2.20 9.69 15.47
C ALA A 332 -3.23 10.81 15.48
N ASN A 333 -4.37 10.58 16.15
CA ASN A 333 -5.40 11.59 16.36
C ASN A 333 -5.22 12.23 17.75
N TRP A 334 -5.43 13.55 17.85
CA TRP A 334 -5.48 14.29 19.13
C TRP A 334 -6.44 13.65 20.13
N THR A 335 -7.55 13.08 19.66
CA THR A 335 -8.57 12.47 20.51
C THR A 335 -8.13 11.14 21.10
N THR A 336 -7.40 10.30 20.34
CA THR A 336 -7.02 8.95 20.77
C THR A 336 -5.65 8.90 21.44
N SER A 337 -4.72 9.79 21.05
CA SER A 337 -3.30 9.65 21.39
C SER A 337 -2.53 10.99 21.48
N PRO A 338 -2.97 11.96 22.31
CA PRO A 338 -2.39 13.32 22.35
C PRO A 338 -0.89 13.34 22.69
N LYS A 339 -0.43 12.39 23.52
CA LYS A 339 1.00 12.23 23.85
C LYS A 339 1.85 11.88 22.61
N GLN A 340 1.33 11.03 21.72
CA GLN A 340 2.02 10.68 20.48
C GLN A 340 2.07 11.87 19.54
N VAL A 341 0.96 12.60 19.38
CA VAL A 341 0.91 13.83 18.57
C VAL A 341 1.93 14.87 19.03
N VAL A 342 1.97 15.18 20.34
CA VAL A 342 2.94 16.13 20.90
C VAL A 342 4.37 15.67 20.65
N TRP A 343 4.65 14.37 20.84
CA TRP A 343 5.96 13.80 20.59
C TRP A 343 6.34 13.90 19.11
N TYR A 344 5.43 13.64 18.18
CA TYR A 344 5.67 13.74 16.74
C TYR A 344 5.95 15.17 16.28
N VAL A 345 5.13 16.14 16.69
CA VAL A 345 5.34 17.56 16.38
C VAL A 345 6.67 18.03 16.96
N SER A 346 6.95 17.66 18.21
CA SER A 346 8.21 17.99 18.88
C SER A 346 9.40 17.37 18.15
N PHE A 347 9.32 16.09 17.78
CA PHE A 347 10.38 15.39 17.05
C PHE A 347 10.62 16.04 15.67
N PHE A 348 9.56 16.37 14.94
CA PHE A 348 9.63 17.04 13.64
C PHE A 348 10.37 18.39 13.70
N LEU A 349 10.01 19.25 14.66
CA LEU A 349 10.62 20.56 14.84
C LEU A 349 12.03 20.45 15.41
N LEU A 350 12.19 19.64 16.47
CA LEU A 350 13.43 19.54 17.23
C LEU A 350 14.53 18.84 16.45
N LYS A 351 14.25 17.83 15.63
CA LYS A 351 15.31 17.13 14.87
C LYS A 351 16.04 18.08 13.91
N ASN A 352 15.28 18.87 13.14
CA ASN A 352 15.81 19.81 12.16
C ASN A 352 16.53 20.96 12.86
N LEU A 353 15.95 21.47 13.96
CA LEU A 353 16.56 22.50 14.78
C LEU A 353 17.87 22.00 15.42
N ALA A 354 17.88 20.80 16.00
CA ALA A 354 19.04 20.23 16.67
C ALA A 354 20.19 19.98 15.70
N LEU A 355 19.92 19.41 14.52
CA LEU A 355 20.93 19.25 13.48
C LEU A 355 21.48 20.59 13.00
N PHE A 356 20.59 21.54 12.71
CA PHE A 356 20.98 22.85 12.21
C PHE A 356 21.80 23.62 13.24
N VAL A 357 21.35 23.69 14.49
CA VAL A 357 22.09 24.33 15.60
C VAL A 357 23.42 23.62 15.84
N SER A 358 23.46 22.29 15.79
CA SER A 358 24.72 21.55 15.94
C SER A 358 25.71 21.91 14.83
N ALA A 359 25.25 22.00 13.58
CA ALA A 359 26.07 22.43 12.46
C ALA A 359 26.56 23.88 12.63
N VAL A 360 25.67 24.82 12.97
CA VAL A 360 26.02 26.23 13.21
C VAL A 360 27.06 26.37 14.31
N VAL A 361 26.80 25.77 15.47
CA VAL A 361 27.69 25.90 16.63
C VAL A 361 29.05 25.23 16.37
N SER A 362 29.05 24.14 15.60
CA SER A 362 30.30 23.50 15.17
C SER A 362 31.11 24.44 14.26
N VAL A 363 30.47 25.14 13.32
CA VAL A 363 31.12 26.12 12.42
C VAL A 363 31.67 27.32 13.19
N GLU A 364 30.83 27.98 13.98
CA GLU A 364 31.20 29.18 14.74
C GLU A 364 32.30 28.90 15.75
N GLY A 365 32.25 27.72 16.37
CA GLY A 365 33.19 27.33 17.39
C GLY A 365 34.64 27.28 16.90
N SER A 366 34.87 26.96 15.64
CA SER A 366 36.20 26.58 15.16
C SER A 366 37.27 27.66 15.27
N GLY A 367 36.91 28.95 15.31
CA GLY A 367 37.88 30.04 15.49
C GLY A 367 39.07 29.98 14.50
N GLY A 368 38.87 29.40 13.32
CA GLY A 368 39.92 29.16 12.31
C GLY A 368 40.92 28.05 12.66
N LYS A 369 40.74 27.31 13.76
CA LYS A 369 41.50 26.10 14.08
C LYS A 369 40.72 24.86 13.63
N ARG A 370 41.45 23.79 13.27
CA ARG A 370 40.83 22.50 12.90
C ARG A 370 39.98 21.99 14.06
N ALA A 371 38.68 21.88 13.83
CA ALA A 371 37.75 21.22 14.73
C ALA A 371 37.58 19.77 14.28
N ALA A 372 37.92 18.83 15.15
CA ALA A 372 37.66 17.41 14.95
C ALA A 372 36.14 17.12 14.93
N SER A 373 35.38 17.84 15.77
CA SER A 373 33.92 17.71 15.87
C SER A 373 33.21 17.97 14.54
N ALA A 374 33.69 18.93 13.75
CA ALA A 374 33.22 19.25 12.41
C ALA A 374 33.27 18.05 11.45
N THR A 375 34.45 17.43 11.44
CA THR A 375 34.78 16.35 10.51
C THR A 375 33.91 15.15 10.88
N LEU A 376 33.89 14.78 12.16
CA LEU A 376 33.07 13.70 12.70
C LEU A 376 31.57 13.90 12.42
N LEU A 377 31.03 15.11 12.63
CA LEU A 377 29.62 15.40 12.36
C LEU A 377 29.28 15.19 10.88
N ASN A 378 30.13 15.71 9.99
CA ASN A 378 29.93 15.52 8.55
C ASN A 378 30.00 14.04 8.15
N GLN A 379 30.94 13.28 8.72
CA GLN A 379 31.06 11.85 8.46
C GLN A 379 29.82 11.10 8.98
N ALA A 380 29.34 11.46 10.18
CA ALA A 380 28.16 10.87 10.80
C ALA A 380 26.91 11.10 9.95
N MET A 381 26.68 12.33 9.48
CA MET A 381 25.56 12.63 8.60
C MET A 381 25.64 11.87 7.27
N SER A 382 26.85 11.70 6.71
CA SER A 382 27.00 10.94 5.47
C SER A 382 26.77 9.44 5.66
N PHE A 383 27.25 8.86 6.76
CA PHE A 383 26.99 7.45 7.08
C PHE A 383 25.51 7.22 7.39
N ALA A 384 24.89 8.14 8.14
CA ALA A 384 23.47 8.08 8.48
C ALA A 384 22.55 8.09 7.26
N ALA A 385 22.88 8.84 6.20
CA ALA A 385 22.13 8.80 4.95
C ALA A 385 22.11 7.40 4.32
N VAL A 386 23.22 6.66 4.38
CA VAL A 386 23.30 5.28 3.88
C VAL A 386 22.60 4.30 4.82
N ALA A 387 22.87 4.43 6.13
CA ALA A 387 22.28 3.60 7.16
C ALA A 387 20.74 3.70 7.14
N GLY A 388 20.18 4.90 6.99
CA GLY A 388 18.74 5.09 6.90
C GLY A 388 18.11 4.36 5.70
N VAL A 389 18.70 4.50 4.50
CA VAL A 389 18.19 3.82 3.29
C VAL A 389 18.31 2.29 3.42
N THR A 390 19.45 1.80 3.89
CA THR A 390 19.69 0.34 4.04
C THR A 390 18.83 -0.30 5.12
N MET A 391 18.60 0.40 6.25
CA MET A 391 17.68 -0.05 7.29
C MET A 391 16.24 -0.03 6.80
N SER A 392 15.81 1.01 6.09
CA SER A 392 14.49 1.05 5.45
C SER A 392 14.29 -0.17 4.54
N GLY A 393 15.29 -0.50 3.71
CA GLY A 393 15.33 -1.73 2.92
C GLY A 393 15.10 -3.01 3.73
N ALA A 394 15.85 -3.17 4.82
CA ALA A 394 15.74 -4.35 5.68
C ALA A 394 14.37 -4.44 6.39
N MET A 395 13.81 -3.30 6.80
CA MET A 395 12.57 -3.22 7.58
C MET A 395 11.32 -3.43 6.73
N GLN A 396 11.40 -3.30 5.41
CA GLN A 396 10.28 -3.61 4.52
C GLN A 396 10.14 -5.10 4.20
N THR A 397 11.14 -5.92 4.55
CA THR A 397 11.11 -7.37 4.28
C THR A 397 9.98 -8.06 5.03
N GLY A 398 9.47 -9.17 4.47
CA GLY A 398 8.40 -9.95 5.08
C GLY A 398 8.79 -10.44 6.48
N THR A 399 10.06 -10.79 6.67
CA THR A 399 10.62 -11.27 7.95
C THR A 399 10.54 -10.20 9.03
N PHE A 400 10.92 -8.95 8.73
CA PHE A 400 10.85 -7.88 9.73
C PHE A 400 9.41 -7.64 10.16
N LYS A 401 8.46 -7.63 9.21
CA LYS A 401 7.05 -7.35 9.49
C LYS A 401 6.33 -8.48 10.22
N LYS A 402 6.50 -9.73 9.76
CA LYS A 402 5.71 -10.87 10.23
C LYS A 402 6.42 -11.70 11.31
N ASP A 403 7.73 -11.88 11.20
CA ASP A 403 8.44 -12.91 11.98
C ASP A 403 9.18 -12.36 13.20
N LEU A 404 9.36 -11.04 13.30
CA LEU A 404 10.07 -10.41 14.41
C LEU A 404 9.08 -10.06 15.55
N ASP A 405 9.44 -10.42 16.78
CA ASP A 405 8.68 -10.07 17.97
C ASP A 405 8.59 -8.54 18.13
N ASN A 406 7.47 -8.05 18.68
CA ASN A 406 7.24 -6.62 18.87
C ASN A 406 8.35 -5.96 19.71
N ALA A 407 8.89 -6.64 20.72
CA ALA A 407 10.00 -6.13 21.52
C ALA A 407 11.28 -5.95 20.70
N ALA A 408 11.59 -6.90 19.81
CA ALA A 408 12.72 -6.80 18.91
C ALA A 408 12.54 -5.67 17.89
N LYS A 409 11.33 -5.52 17.32
CA LYS A 409 11.01 -4.40 16.42
C LYS A 409 11.27 -3.06 17.10
N VAL A 410 10.76 -2.87 18.32
CA VAL A 410 10.98 -1.65 19.10
C VAL A 410 12.47 -1.39 19.37
N ALA A 411 13.23 -2.42 19.74
CA ALA A 411 14.67 -2.28 19.94
C ALA A 411 15.41 -1.87 18.65
N LEU A 412 15.04 -2.46 17.51
CA LEU A 412 15.63 -2.11 16.21
C LEU A 412 15.22 -0.71 15.75
N HIS A 413 13.98 -0.27 16.00
CA HIS A 413 13.55 1.11 15.76
C HIS A 413 14.35 2.11 16.60
N LEU A 414 14.60 1.81 17.88
CA LEU A 414 15.43 2.66 18.74
C LEU A 414 16.87 2.78 18.21
N LEU A 415 17.41 1.72 17.60
CA LEU A 415 18.72 1.75 16.94
C LEU A 415 18.71 2.57 15.64
N ALA A 416 17.56 2.72 14.98
CA ALA A 416 17.40 3.54 13.77
C ALA A 416 17.24 5.04 14.06
N VAL A 417 16.79 5.42 15.27
CA VAL A 417 16.59 6.83 15.66
C VAL A 417 17.85 7.69 15.43
N PRO A 418 19.07 7.30 15.87
CA PRO A 418 20.29 8.04 15.59
C PRO A 418 20.53 8.34 14.11
N ALA A 419 20.30 7.35 13.23
CA ALA A 419 20.47 7.52 11.80
C ALA A 419 19.40 8.46 11.23
N SER A 420 18.13 8.31 11.64
CA SER A 420 17.04 9.17 11.20
C SER A 420 17.25 10.63 11.62
N VAL A 421 17.74 10.86 12.84
CA VAL A 421 18.08 12.20 13.33
C VAL A 421 19.24 12.76 12.54
N ALA A 422 20.31 11.98 12.31
CA ALA A 422 21.50 12.46 11.58
C ALA A 422 21.26 12.69 10.07
N GLN A 423 20.29 12.00 9.47
CA GLN A 423 19.93 12.17 8.05
C GLN A 423 19.07 13.43 7.82
N GLY A 424 18.40 13.95 8.84
CA GLY A 424 17.51 15.11 8.72
C GLY A 424 16.23 14.87 7.91
N GLN A 425 16.03 13.66 7.40
CA GLN A 425 14.82 13.25 6.67
C GLN A 425 13.75 12.72 7.64
N GLY A 426 12.49 12.64 7.19
CA GLY A 426 11.44 11.89 7.89
C GLY A 426 11.92 10.47 8.16
N SER A 427 11.60 9.89 9.33
CA SER A 427 11.91 8.47 9.54
C SER A 427 11.08 7.65 8.54
N SER A 428 11.73 6.69 7.90
CA SER A 428 11.18 5.85 6.84
C SER A 428 10.28 4.72 7.34
N ASP A 429 10.07 4.66 8.65
CA ASP A 429 9.61 3.45 9.31
C ASP A 429 8.08 3.37 9.31
N GLY A 430 7.50 2.84 8.23
CA GLY A 430 6.06 2.61 8.13
C GLY A 430 5.52 1.45 8.95
N GLY A 431 6.11 1.15 10.11
CA GLY A 431 5.69 0.03 10.97
C GLY A 431 5.94 0.21 12.47
N GLY A 432 6.56 1.31 12.89
CA GLY A 432 6.83 1.62 14.29
C GLY A 432 6.30 3.01 14.63
N SER A 433 5.66 3.16 15.79
CA SER A 433 4.96 4.34 16.30
C SER A 433 5.85 5.58 16.57
N SER A 434 6.90 5.80 15.80
CA SER A 434 7.93 6.80 16.09
C SER A 434 8.20 7.80 14.97
N SER A 435 7.44 7.83 13.87
CA SER A 435 7.45 9.03 13.02
C SER A 435 6.15 9.28 12.31
N MET A 436 5.63 10.49 12.50
CA MET A 436 4.48 10.99 11.79
C MET A 436 4.89 11.47 10.41
N SER A 437 4.14 11.06 9.39
CA SER A 437 4.26 11.61 8.04
C SER A 437 3.96 13.11 8.05
N GLY A 438 4.64 13.88 7.20
CA GLY A 438 4.26 15.27 6.94
C GLY A 438 2.80 15.43 6.49
N GLN A 439 2.20 14.43 5.84
CA GLN A 439 0.76 14.44 5.53
C GLN A 439 -0.12 14.34 6.78
N CYS A 440 0.25 13.49 7.75
CA CYS A 440 -0.47 13.44 9.03
C CYS A 440 -0.37 14.78 9.77
N LEU A 441 0.77 15.49 9.67
CA LEU A 441 0.93 16.83 10.26
C LEU A 441 -0.01 17.85 9.61
N LEU A 442 -0.22 17.77 8.29
CA LEU A 442 -1.18 18.63 7.58
C LEU A 442 -2.63 18.29 7.95
N GLN A 443 -2.97 17.00 8.04
CA GLN A 443 -4.30 16.56 8.52
C GLN A 443 -4.58 17.09 9.93
N LEU A 444 -3.56 17.08 10.81
CA LEU A 444 -3.65 17.65 12.16
C LEU A 444 -3.91 19.16 12.17
N LEU A 445 -3.40 19.87 11.15
CA LEU A 445 -3.60 21.30 10.93
C LEU A 445 -4.86 21.61 10.12
N ASN A 446 -5.67 20.59 9.79
CA ASN A 446 -6.85 20.69 8.93
C ASN A 446 -6.54 21.31 7.55
N MET A 447 -5.35 21.00 7.01
CA MET A 447 -4.90 21.40 5.68
C MET A 447 -4.99 20.23 4.70
N ASP A 448 -5.07 20.53 3.40
CA ASP A 448 -5.05 19.50 2.37
C ASP A 448 -3.75 18.68 2.42
N SER A 449 -3.89 17.35 2.37
CA SER A 449 -2.80 16.39 2.56
C SER A 449 -2.02 16.07 1.28
N GLY A 450 -2.24 16.83 0.20
CA GLY A 450 -1.47 16.68 -1.04
C GLY A 450 0.05 16.78 -0.84
N ILE A 451 0.83 16.04 -1.66
CA ILE A 451 2.31 16.01 -1.54
C ILE A 451 2.92 17.41 -1.70
N HIS A 452 2.31 18.29 -2.51
CA HIS A 452 2.74 19.69 -2.64
C HIS A 452 2.69 20.46 -1.32
N HIS A 453 1.63 20.30 -0.53
CA HIS A 453 1.53 20.93 0.79
C HIS A 453 2.57 20.36 1.75
N VAL A 454 2.84 19.05 1.69
CA VAL A 454 3.90 18.42 2.50
C VAL A 454 5.24 18.99 2.10
N HIS A 455 5.53 19.04 0.81
CA HIS A 455 6.80 19.58 0.32
C HIS A 455 7.00 21.04 0.73
N MET A 456 5.94 21.86 0.66
CA MET A 456 5.96 23.24 1.15
C MET A 456 6.23 23.31 2.66
N LEU A 457 5.54 22.51 3.48
CA LEU A 457 5.76 22.47 4.92
C LEU A 457 7.17 22.03 5.29
N MET A 458 7.66 20.96 4.64
CA MET A 458 9.00 20.41 4.81
C MET A 458 10.10 21.36 4.34
N SER A 459 9.79 22.29 3.42
CA SER A 459 10.74 23.29 2.92
C SER A 459 10.69 24.60 3.71
N LEU A 460 9.50 24.99 4.19
CA LEU A 460 9.28 26.23 4.92
C LEU A 460 10.08 26.27 6.23
N TRP A 461 10.04 25.19 7.01
CA TRP A 461 10.76 25.15 8.29
C TRP A 461 12.29 25.30 8.13
N PRO A 462 12.98 24.51 7.28
CA PRO A 462 14.36 24.76 6.89
C PRO A 462 14.62 26.18 6.37
N ALA A 463 13.75 26.72 5.53
CA ALA A 463 13.91 28.06 4.97
C ALA A 463 13.88 29.14 6.07
N LEU A 464 12.99 29.01 7.06
CA LEU A 464 12.93 29.89 8.21
C LEU A 464 14.20 29.80 9.07
N LEU A 465 14.74 28.59 9.30
CA LEU A 465 15.99 28.40 10.03
C LEU A 465 17.18 29.04 9.30
N VAL A 466 17.27 28.85 7.99
CA VAL A 466 18.31 29.45 7.14
C VAL A 466 18.17 30.98 7.09
N ALA A 467 16.95 31.51 6.93
CA ALA A 467 16.68 32.94 6.95
C ALA A 467 17.04 33.57 8.30
N GLY A 468 16.67 32.93 9.41
CA GLY A 468 17.03 33.36 10.76
C GLY A 468 18.55 33.43 10.96
N LEU A 469 19.29 32.41 10.51
CA LEU A 469 20.75 32.43 10.56
C LEU A 469 21.35 33.50 9.63
N ALA A 470 20.75 33.74 8.46
CA ALA A 470 21.20 34.76 7.53
C ALA A 470 21.09 36.17 8.14
N VAL A 471 20.01 36.44 8.87
CA VAL A 471 19.80 37.69 9.61
C VAL A 471 20.79 37.80 10.78
N LEU A 472 20.99 36.73 11.55
CA LEU A 472 21.80 36.77 12.77
C LEU A 472 23.31 36.77 12.53
N LYS A 473 23.79 36.05 11.51
CA LYS A 473 25.23 35.75 11.31
C LYS A 473 25.72 35.96 9.87
N GLY A 474 24.84 36.39 8.97
CA GLY A 474 25.13 36.68 7.58
C GLY A 474 24.72 35.58 6.60
N GLY A 475 24.31 35.99 5.40
CA GLY A 475 23.74 35.09 4.39
C GLY A 475 24.66 33.98 3.90
N TRP A 476 25.99 34.19 3.90
CA TRP A 476 26.95 33.19 3.43
C TRP A 476 27.07 31.98 4.37
N LEU A 477 27.18 32.23 5.68
CA LEU A 477 27.19 31.14 6.67
C LEU A 477 25.88 30.35 6.57
N ALA A 478 24.76 31.06 6.44
CA ALA A 478 23.45 30.45 6.31
C ALA A 478 23.30 29.59 5.05
N ALA A 479 23.78 30.05 3.90
CA ALA A 479 23.77 29.30 2.65
C ALA A 479 24.61 28.02 2.74
N VAL A 480 25.81 28.12 3.34
CA VAL A 480 26.73 26.99 3.49
C VAL A 480 26.18 25.93 4.45
N VAL A 481 25.71 26.33 5.63
CA VAL A 481 25.14 25.40 6.61
C VAL A 481 23.80 24.85 6.12
N GLY A 482 22.93 25.72 5.62
CA GLY A 482 21.62 25.36 5.10
C GLY A 482 21.69 24.37 3.93
N SER A 483 22.59 24.61 2.97
CA SER A 483 22.75 23.68 1.84
C SER A 483 23.32 22.31 2.27
N ASN A 484 24.27 22.25 3.21
CA ASN A 484 24.82 20.96 3.64
C ASN A 484 23.81 20.13 4.45
N VAL A 485 22.94 20.78 5.23
CA VAL A 485 21.97 20.12 6.11
C VAL A 485 20.66 19.79 5.38
N PHE A 486 20.08 20.74 4.65
CA PHE A 486 18.70 20.63 4.16
C PHE A 486 18.58 20.35 2.67
N LEU A 487 19.59 20.66 1.85
CA LEU A 487 19.50 20.46 0.41
C LEU A 487 19.21 19.00 0.00
N PRO A 488 19.86 17.97 0.59
CA PRO A 488 19.55 16.59 0.22
C PRO A 488 18.09 16.22 0.44
N ALA A 489 17.51 16.64 1.58
CA ALA A 489 16.09 16.42 1.89
C ALA A 489 15.16 17.22 0.97
N PHE A 490 15.52 18.47 0.66
CA PHE A 490 14.77 19.32 -0.26
C PHE A 490 14.70 18.71 -1.67
N ILE A 491 15.84 18.32 -2.24
CA ILE A 491 15.91 17.68 -3.57
C ILE A 491 15.18 16.32 -3.57
N ALA A 492 15.36 15.52 -2.51
CA ALA A 492 14.65 14.25 -2.36
C ALA A 492 13.13 14.43 -2.34
N GLY A 493 12.63 15.55 -1.78
CA GLY A 493 11.22 15.93 -1.84
C GLY A 493 10.68 16.06 -3.26
N PHE A 494 11.48 16.56 -4.22
CA PHE A 494 11.12 16.56 -5.64
C PHE A 494 11.18 15.16 -6.26
N GLY A 495 12.12 14.33 -5.81
CA GLY A 495 12.23 12.93 -6.25
C GLY A 495 10.96 12.11 -6.02
N LYS A 496 10.17 12.43 -4.99
CA LYS A 496 8.87 11.80 -4.71
C LYS A 496 7.89 11.89 -5.88
N TYR A 497 7.89 12.98 -6.64
CA TYR A 497 7.03 13.13 -7.81
C TYR A 497 7.45 12.22 -8.97
N LEU A 498 8.71 11.79 -9.00
CA LEU A 498 9.21 10.95 -10.08
C LEU A 498 8.75 9.49 -9.98
N VAL A 499 8.28 9.05 -8.80
CA VAL A 499 7.74 7.69 -8.60
C VAL A 499 6.54 7.44 -9.51
N ALA A 500 5.70 8.46 -9.72
CA ALA A 500 4.52 8.40 -10.60
C ALA A 500 4.84 7.89 -12.00
N PHE A 501 5.99 8.29 -12.55
CA PHE A 501 6.34 8.00 -13.96
C PHE A 501 6.90 6.61 -14.17
N ARG A 502 7.26 5.91 -13.09
CA ARG A 502 7.74 4.53 -13.17
C ARG A 502 6.62 3.51 -13.14
N LEU A 503 5.42 3.95 -12.75
CA LEU A 503 4.23 3.13 -12.82
C LEU A 503 3.75 3.15 -14.27
N ARG A 504 4.11 2.10 -15.01
CA ARG A 504 3.63 1.91 -16.38
C ARG A 504 2.12 1.62 -16.32
N PRO A 505 1.26 2.36 -17.04
CA PRO A 505 -0.12 1.92 -17.24
C PRO A 505 -0.08 0.61 -18.05
N GLU A 506 -0.58 -0.48 -17.48
CA GLU A 506 -0.38 -1.85 -17.99
C GLU A 506 -1.39 -2.22 -19.10
N SER A 507 -2.40 -1.39 -19.38
CA SER A 507 -3.38 -1.67 -20.45
C SER A 507 -2.93 -1.10 -21.80
N GLU A 508 -2.64 -1.97 -22.77
CA GLU A 508 -2.47 -1.61 -24.20
C GLU A 508 -3.73 -1.00 -24.82
N ASN A 509 -4.89 -1.20 -24.18
CA ASN A 509 -6.11 -0.49 -24.53
C ASN A 509 -6.00 0.96 -24.04
N GLU A 510 -5.46 1.85 -24.87
CA GLU A 510 -5.41 3.30 -24.64
C GLU A 510 -6.77 3.90 -24.23
N ALA A 511 -7.88 3.26 -24.64
CA ALA A 511 -9.24 3.68 -24.31
C ALA A 511 -9.70 3.30 -22.88
N LEU A 512 -9.04 2.33 -22.23
CA LEU A 512 -9.36 1.88 -20.87
C LEU A 512 -8.19 2.04 -19.90
N ALA A 513 -7.13 2.72 -20.33
CA ALA A 513 -6.07 3.22 -19.47
C ALA A 513 -6.66 4.32 -18.58
N PHE A 514 -7.51 3.92 -17.62
CA PHE A 514 -7.73 4.65 -16.39
C PHE A 514 -6.35 4.88 -15.81
N ALA A 515 -5.81 6.07 -16.10
CA ALA A 515 -4.55 6.51 -15.56
C ALA A 515 -4.67 6.35 -14.06
N LEU A 516 -3.89 5.42 -13.49
CA LEU A 516 -3.83 5.14 -12.06
C LEU A 516 -3.93 6.50 -11.35
N HIS A 517 -5.06 6.76 -10.68
CA HIS A 517 -5.33 8.11 -10.20
C HIS A 517 -4.41 8.35 -9.02
N LEU A 518 -3.25 8.94 -9.30
CA LEU A 518 -2.25 9.25 -8.30
C LEU A 518 -2.71 10.51 -7.59
N ASP A 519 -3.57 10.36 -6.57
CA ASP A 519 -4.16 11.44 -5.75
C ASP A 519 -3.13 12.45 -5.18
N PHE A 520 -1.84 12.12 -5.21
CA PHE A 520 -0.81 13.07 -4.81
C PHE A 520 -0.46 14.12 -5.86
N LEU A 521 -0.79 13.90 -7.12
CA LEU A 521 -0.69 14.91 -8.16
C LEU A 521 -1.92 15.83 -8.03
N PRO A 522 -1.74 17.15 -8.23
CA PRO A 522 -2.82 18.11 -8.05
C PRO A 522 -3.93 17.75 -9.04
N PRO A 523 -5.20 17.67 -8.57
CA PRO A 523 -6.31 17.03 -9.28
C PRO A 523 -6.84 17.80 -10.49
N ASP A 524 -6.06 18.73 -11.04
CA ASP A 524 -6.52 19.69 -12.05
C ASP A 524 -6.96 19.00 -13.35
N PRO A 525 -8.28 18.93 -13.65
CA PRO A 525 -8.83 18.08 -14.71
C PRO A 525 -8.48 18.57 -16.12
N GLN A 526 -8.06 19.83 -16.27
CA GLN A 526 -7.57 20.35 -17.55
C GLN A 526 -6.11 19.99 -17.86
N MET A 527 -5.37 19.43 -16.88
CA MET A 527 -3.92 19.22 -17.02
C MET A 527 -3.49 17.77 -17.31
N SER A 528 -4.42 16.83 -17.52
CA SER A 528 -4.08 15.43 -17.87
C SER A 528 -3.27 15.32 -19.17
N SER A 529 -3.37 16.30 -20.08
CA SER A 529 -2.64 16.33 -21.35
C SER A 529 -1.15 16.69 -21.23
N TYR A 530 -0.67 17.22 -20.10
CA TYR A 530 0.70 17.78 -19.98
C TYR A 530 1.61 17.04 -18.97
N VAL A 531 1.49 15.72 -18.88
CA VAL A 531 2.38 14.89 -18.05
C VAL A 531 3.88 15.14 -18.32
N PRO A 532 4.36 15.23 -19.59
CA PRO A 532 5.78 15.47 -19.88
C PRO A 532 6.30 16.83 -19.38
N LEU A 533 5.46 17.87 -19.40
CA LEU A 533 5.85 19.20 -18.95
C LEU A 533 6.07 19.24 -17.43
N ARG A 534 5.23 18.50 -16.67
CA ARG A 534 5.42 18.34 -15.22
C ARG A 534 6.72 17.61 -14.89
N ILE A 535 7.04 16.55 -15.65
CA ILE A 535 8.33 15.85 -15.53
C ILE A 535 9.49 16.82 -15.76
N ALA A 536 9.45 17.55 -16.87
CA ALA A 536 10.49 18.51 -17.21
C ALA A 536 10.65 19.60 -16.13
N ALA A 537 9.55 20.07 -15.53
CA ALA A 537 9.59 21.02 -14.43
C ALA A 537 10.22 20.42 -13.14
N VAL A 538 9.85 19.20 -12.77
CA VAL A 538 10.41 18.52 -11.58
C VAL A 538 11.90 18.20 -11.79
N LEU A 539 12.27 17.64 -12.94
CA LEU A 539 13.67 17.39 -13.29
C LEU A 539 14.46 18.69 -13.39
N GLY A 540 13.88 19.72 -13.99
CA GLY A 540 14.46 21.06 -14.07
C GLY A 540 14.71 21.65 -12.67
N ALA A 541 13.80 21.44 -11.72
CA ALA A 541 14.00 21.85 -10.32
C ALA A 541 15.13 21.04 -9.67
N ILE A 542 15.14 19.71 -9.79
CA ILE A 542 16.19 18.84 -9.23
C ILE A 542 17.57 19.24 -9.76
N VAL A 543 17.71 19.34 -11.08
CA VAL A 543 18.96 19.71 -11.75
C VAL A 543 19.33 21.15 -11.41
N GLY A 544 18.38 22.08 -11.46
CA GLY A 544 18.58 23.50 -11.16
C GLY A 544 19.09 23.72 -9.74
N PHE A 545 18.41 23.17 -8.72
CA PHE A 545 18.84 23.31 -7.33
C PHE A 545 20.15 22.59 -7.02
N SER A 546 20.38 21.42 -7.62
CA SER A 546 21.66 20.70 -7.50
C SER A 546 22.81 21.51 -8.10
N ALA A 547 22.64 22.00 -9.33
CA ALA A 547 23.63 22.81 -10.03
C ALA A 547 23.90 24.13 -9.30
N LEU A 548 22.85 24.83 -8.84
CA LEU A 548 23.00 26.05 -8.04
C LEU A 548 23.81 25.80 -6.76
N SER A 549 23.57 24.67 -6.08
CA SER A 549 24.35 24.33 -4.89
C SER A 549 25.81 24.01 -5.23
N VAL A 550 26.05 23.14 -6.21
CA VAL A 550 27.41 22.76 -6.63
C VAL A 550 28.18 23.98 -7.11
N CYS A 551 27.59 24.81 -7.97
CA CYS A 551 28.20 26.04 -8.45
C CYS A 551 28.46 27.03 -7.32
N SER A 552 27.53 27.19 -6.37
CA SER A 552 27.73 28.03 -5.19
C SER A 552 28.90 27.55 -4.32
N TRP A 553 29.03 26.24 -4.12
CA TRP A 553 30.15 25.66 -3.38
C TRP A 553 31.48 25.79 -4.13
N ILE A 554 31.50 25.49 -5.43
CA ILE A 554 32.70 25.66 -6.26
C ILE A 554 33.14 27.12 -6.27
N TYR A 555 32.19 28.05 -6.43
CA TYR A 555 32.44 29.49 -6.36
C TYR A 555 33.03 29.87 -5.00
N THR A 556 32.44 29.38 -3.91
CA THR A 556 32.91 29.64 -2.54
C THR A 556 34.33 29.11 -2.30
N VAL A 557 34.66 27.94 -2.84
CA VAL A 557 36.01 27.36 -2.75
C VAL A 557 37.01 28.12 -3.62
N ARG A 558 36.63 28.55 -4.84
CA ARG A 558 37.51 29.24 -5.79
C ARG A 558 37.77 30.70 -5.47
N THR A 559 36.78 31.41 -4.96
CA THR A 559 36.92 32.84 -4.60
C THR A 559 37.70 33.08 -3.31
N ARG A 560 38.23 32.01 -2.71
CA ARG A 560 39.08 32.08 -1.53
C ARG A 560 40.40 32.81 -1.83
N SER A 561 40.48 34.07 -1.43
CA SER A 561 41.76 34.76 -1.32
C SER A 561 42.58 34.16 -0.16
N PRO A 562 43.87 33.82 -0.35
CA PRO A 562 44.73 33.27 0.70
C PRO A 562 44.85 34.15 1.95
N LYS A 563 44.68 35.48 1.79
CA LYS A 563 44.93 36.47 2.85
C LYS A 563 43.72 36.78 3.71
N GLU A 564 42.50 36.45 3.26
CA GLU A 564 41.27 36.91 3.91
C GLU A 564 40.18 35.83 3.86
N THR A 565 40.53 34.62 4.30
CA THR A 565 39.53 33.55 4.33
C THR A 565 38.52 33.84 5.42
N ARG A 566 37.26 34.06 5.05
CA ARG A 566 36.16 34.15 6.02
C ARG A 566 36.15 32.88 6.89
N PRO A 567 36.10 33.01 8.23
CA PRO A 567 36.31 31.89 9.15
C PRO A 567 35.31 30.74 8.97
N HIS A 568 34.09 31.03 8.53
CA HIS A 568 33.05 30.02 8.31
C HIS A 568 33.29 29.13 7.07
N VAL A 569 33.90 29.66 6.01
CA VAL A 569 34.26 28.86 4.82
C VAL A 569 35.49 28.02 5.12
N ALA A 570 36.48 28.63 5.78
CA ALA A 570 37.72 27.96 6.17
C ALA A 570 37.41 26.67 6.94
N TYR A 571 36.46 26.73 7.87
CA TYR A 571 36.06 25.63 8.72
C TYR A 571 35.77 24.30 8.00
N LEU A 572 34.95 24.32 6.94
CA LEU A 572 34.56 23.10 6.22
C LEU A 572 35.70 22.51 5.38
N ILE A 573 36.56 23.38 4.85
CA ILE A 573 37.65 22.97 3.96
C ILE A 573 38.98 22.74 4.66
N GLN A 574 39.14 23.16 5.92
CA GLN A 574 40.42 23.10 6.64
C GLN A 574 40.88 21.68 6.97
N ALA A 575 39.95 20.72 7.02
CA ALA A 575 40.26 19.32 7.22
C ALA A 575 40.90 18.68 5.99
N TYR A 576 40.66 19.23 4.79
CA TYR A 576 41.15 18.70 3.53
C TYR A 576 42.51 19.28 3.14
N ARG A 577 43.25 18.54 2.32
CA ARG A 577 44.41 19.04 1.59
C ARG A 577 43.96 20.20 0.70
N PRO A 578 44.78 21.25 0.50
CA PRO A 578 44.38 22.41 -0.30
C PRO A 578 44.00 22.03 -1.73
N GLU A 579 44.65 21.00 -2.30
CA GLU A 579 44.33 20.45 -3.62
C GLU A 579 42.97 19.75 -3.69
N CYS A 580 42.45 19.30 -2.55
CA CYS A 580 41.20 18.56 -2.40
C CYS A 580 40.10 19.41 -1.74
N ALA A 581 40.19 20.74 -1.76
CA ALA A 581 39.18 21.60 -1.13
C ALA A 581 37.77 21.43 -1.74
N ILE A 582 37.68 20.96 -2.99
CA ILE A 582 36.42 20.64 -3.68
C ILE A 582 35.78 19.34 -3.14
N TRP A 583 36.47 18.56 -2.32
CA TRP A 583 35.97 17.29 -1.79
C TRP A 583 34.66 17.42 -0.99
N GLU A 584 34.40 18.59 -0.39
CA GLU A 584 33.11 18.86 0.26
C GLU A 584 31.93 18.80 -0.73
N VAL A 585 32.15 19.18 -1.99
CA VAL A 585 31.14 19.07 -3.07
C VAL A 585 30.82 17.62 -3.37
N GLU A 586 31.84 16.74 -3.43
CA GLU A 586 31.62 15.29 -3.63
C GLU A 586 30.74 14.71 -2.53
N ARG A 587 31.02 15.06 -1.27
CA ARG A 587 30.25 14.56 -0.11
C ARG A 587 28.82 15.06 -0.12
N LEU A 588 28.62 16.34 -0.46
CA LEU A 588 27.28 16.90 -0.61
C LEU A 588 26.52 16.21 -1.74
N MET A 589 27.14 16.04 -2.91
CA MET A 589 26.53 15.35 -4.05
C MET A 589 26.19 13.90 -3.74
N ARG A 590 27.08 13.18 -3.05
CA ARG A 590 26.80 11.82 -2.57
C ARG A 590 25.54 11.78 -1.70
N LYS A 591 25.38 12.70 -0.73
CA LYS A 591 24.17 12.78 0.11
C LYS A 591 22.92 13.08 -0.72
N VAL A 592 23.00 14.05 -1.65
CA VAL A 592 21.89 14.43 -2.54
C VAL A 592 21.48 13.23 -3.38
N VAL A 593 22.42 12.54 -4.03
CA VAL A 593 22.16 11.38 -4.90
C VAL A 593 21.58 10.22 -4.09
N LEU A 594 22.15 9.89 -2.93
CA LEU A 594 21.59 8.83 -2.06
C LEU A 594 20.17 9.15 -1.59
N SER A 595 19.93 10.42 -1.23
CA SER A 595 18.61 10.89 -0.81
C SER A 595 17.60 10.86 -1.96
N LEU A 596 18.03 11.19 -3.18
CA LEU A 596 17.22 11.15 -4.38
C LEU A 596 16.92 9.70 -4.78
N ILE A 597 17.91 8.80 -4.74
CA ILE A 597 17.71 7.35 -4.93
C ILE A 597 16.65 6.84 -3.96
N ALA A 598 16.75 7.21 -2.68
CA ALA A 598 15.80 6.77 -1.66
C ALA A 598 14.34 7.11 -1.98
N THR A 599 14.08 8.29 -2.57
CA THR A 599 12.72 8.74 -2.87
C THR A 599 12.24 8.39 -4.27
N VAL A 600 13.12 8.28 -5.26
CA VAL A 600 12.78 7.90 -6.65
C VAL A 600 12.63 6.38 -6.81
N LEU A 601 13.38 5.62 -6.01
CA LEU A 601 13.33 4.16 -5.91
C LEU A 601 12.80 3.76 -4.53
N PRO A 602 11.50 3.95 -4.24
CA PRO A 602 10.96 3.52 -2.96
C PRO A 602 11.14 2.01 -2.80
N VAL A 603 11.45 1.59 -1.57
CA VAL A 603 11.73 0.19 -1.23
C VAL A 603 10.53 -0.71 -1.57
N THR A 604 9.31 -0.20 -1.45
CA THR A 604 8.09 -0.96 -1.80
C THR A 604 7.96 -1.27 -3.29
N LEU A 605 8.57 -0.48 -4.17
CA LEU A 605 8.46 -0.67 -5.63
C LEU A 605 9.56 -1.58 -6.18
N SER A 606 10.82 -1.30 -5.85
CA SER A 606 11.96 -2.07 -6.37
C SER A 606 13.15 -2.04 -5.40
N PRO A 607 13.11 -2.84 -4.32
CA PRO A 607 14.13 -2.79 -3.28
C PRO A 607 15.52 -3.19 -3.80
N ALA A 608 15.58 -4.16 -4.72
CA ALA A 608 16.84 -4.60 -5.35
C ALA A 608 17.51 -3.46 -6.16
N LEU A 609 16.75 -2.77 -7.01
CA LEU A 609 17.26 -1.68 -7.84
C LEU A 609 17.71 -0.48 -6.98
N GLN A 610 17.01 -0.22 -5.86
CA GLN A 610 17.44 0.80 -4.89
C GLN A 610 18.79 0.44 -4.27
N MET A 611 18.95 -0.79 -3.76
CA MET A 611 20.20 -1.22 -3.13
C MET A 611 21.36 -1.30 -4.12
N GLU A 612 21.11 -1.68 -5.37
CA GLU A 612 22.10 -1.66 -6.44
C GLU A 612 22.57 -0.24 -6.73
N ALA A 613 21.66 0.71 -6.90
CA ALA A 613 21.99 2.12 -7.12
C ALA A 613 22.80 2.71 -5.94
N VAL A 614 22.40 2.42 -4.69
CA VAL A 614 23.15 2.81 -3.49
C VAL A 614 24.55 2.21 -3.51
N THR A 615 24.69 0.92 -3.85
CA THR A 615 25.97 0.22 -3.92
C THR A 615 26.90 0.86 -4.94
N LEU A 616 26.41 1.20 -6.13
CA LEU A 616 27.20 1.87 -7.17
C LEU A 616 27.73 3.23 -6.71
N VAL A 617 26.89 4.04 -6.06
CA VAL A 617 27.29 5.34 -5.49
C VAL A 617 28.37 5.17 -4.42
N LEU A 618 28.24 4.16 -3.56
CA LEU A 618 29.20 3.87 -2.49
C LEU A 618 30.54 3.36 -3.04
N ILE A 619 30.53 2.46 -4.04
CA ILE A 619 31.75 1.99 -4.70
C ILE A 619 32.45 3.17 -5.37
N ALA A 620 31.72 3.98 -6.13
CA ALA A 620 32.27 5.15 -6.81
C ALA A 620 32.92 6.12 -5.79
N SER A 621 32.24 6.40 -4.68
CA SER A 621 32.78 7.27 -3.62
C SER A 621 33.98 6.66 -2.90
N LEU A 622 33.99 5.34 -2.64
CA LEU A 622 35.14 4.65 -2.05
C LEU A 622 36.35 4.69 -2.97
N VAL A 623 36.18 4.42 -4.27
CA VAL A 623 37.25 4.50 -5.27
C VAL A 623 37.80 5.92 -5.35
N ALA A 624 36.93 6.93 -5.42
CA ALA A 624 37.34 8.32 -5.42
C ALA A 624 38.11 8.65 -4.13
N HIS A 625 37.63 8.23 -2.96
CA HIS A 625 38.27 8.53 -1.69
C HIS A 625 39.66 7.88 -1.56
N LEU A 626 39.81 6.62 -1.97
CA LEU A 626 41.08 5.91 -2.01
C LEU A 626 42.08 6.57 -2.97
N TYR A 627 41.59 7.09 -4.10
CA TYR A 627 42.43 7.75 -5.09
C TYR A 627 42.92 9.14 -4.65
N PHE A 628 42.03 9.98 -4.10
CA PHE A 628 42.35 11.36 -3.77
C PHE A 628 42.94 11.56 -2.38
N TRP A 629 42.61 10.67 -1.43
CA TRP A 629 43.11 10.71 -0.05
C TRP A 629 42.97 12.11 0.59
N PRO A 630 41.74 12.67 0.63
CA PRO A 630 41.49 14.11 0.67
C PRO A 630 41.83 14.77 2.02
N TYR A 631 41.78 14.05 3.15
CA TYR A 631 42.05 14.65 4.46
C TYR A 631 43.54 14.84 4.72
N GLN A 632 43.88 15.87 5.51
CA GLN A 632 45.27 16.13 5.90
C GLN A 632 45.80 15.17 6.95
N ALA A 633 44.94 14.67 7.85
CA ALA A 633 45.33 13.66 8.83
C ALA A 633 44.88 12.28 8.34
N ASP A 634 45.79 11.32 8.39
CA ASP A 634 45.56 9.97 7.89
C ASP A 634 44.44 9.25 8.65
N ASP A 635 44.27 9.55 9.94
CA ASP A 635 43.23 8.96 10.77
C ASP A 635 41.82 9.29 10.23
N TRP A 636 41.60 10.50 9.73
CA TRP A 636 40.30 10.89 9.15
C TRP A 636 40.01 10.17 7.83
N ASN A 637 41.04 9.96 7.01
CA ASN A 637 40.91 9.17 5.78
C ASN A 637 40.60 7.70 6.09
N ARG A 638 41.32 7.11 7.06
CA ARG A 638 41.05 5.73 7.50
C ARG A 638 39.65 5.57 8.08
N ALA A 639 39.19 6.55 8.85
CA ALA A 639 37.83 6.57 9.37
C ALA A 639 36.78 6.62 8.24
N GLU A 640 36.94 7.51 7.25
CA GLU A 640 36.01 7.60 6.11
C GLU A 640 36.01 6.31 5.27
N ILE A 641 37.20 5.76 4.98
CA ILE A 641 37.32 4.48 4.26
C ILE A 641 36.61 3.36 5.04
N GLY A 642 36.84 3.29 6.35
CA GLY A 642 36.17 2.33 7.22
C GLY A 642 34.65 2.47 7.18
N LEU A 643 34.13 3.70 7.27
CA LEU A 643 32.70 3.97 7.18
C LEU A 643 32.12 3.57 5.82
N LEU A 644 32.81 3.86 4.71
CA LEU A 644 32.37 3.46 3.37
C LEU A 644 32.38 1.94 3.17
N ILE A 645 33.39 1.23 3.70
CA ILE A 645 33.43 -0.24 3.67
C ILE A 645 32.29 -0.83 4.49
N VAL A 646 32.01 -0.28 5.68
CA VAL A 646 30.88 -0.77 6.49
C VAL A 646 29.55 -0.44 5.80
N SER A 647 29.40 0.74 5.21
CA SER A 647 28.25 1.12 4.38
C SER A 647 28.02 0.13 3.22
N LEU A 648 29.06 -0.27 2.52
CA LEU A 648 28.99 -1.31 1.48
C LEU A 648 28.61 -2.67 2.06
N THR A 649 29.15 -3.02 3.23
CA THR A 649 28.85 -4.29 3.91
C THR A 649 27.38 -4.35 4.31
N ILE A 650 26.83 -3.32 4.97
CA ILE A 650 25.41 -3.30 5.35
C ILE A 650 24.50 -3.29 4.12
N THR A 651 24.87 -2.55 3.06
CA THR A 651 24.09 -2.55 1.80
C THR A 651 24.10 -3.94 1.16
N GLY A 652 25.27 -4.59 1.10
CA GLY A 652 25.40 -5.96 0.58
C GLY A 652 24.61 -6.99 1.40
N LEU A 653 24.62 -6.88 2.72
CA LEU A 653 23.79 -7.70 3.61
C LEU A 653 22.29 -7.46 3.39
N THR A 654 21.87 -6.21 3.21
CA THR A 654 20.47 -5.88 2.86
C THR A 654 20.09 -6.45 1.50
N THR A 655 20.96 -6.36 0.49
CA THR A 655 20.74 -7.00 -0.83
C THR A 655 20.61 -8.51 -0.69
N CYS A 656 21.47 -9.16 0.11
CA CYS A 656 21.37 -10.59 0.40
C CYS A 656 20.06 -10.95 1.10
N LEU A 657 19.62 -10.12 2.05
CA LEU A 657 18.35 -10.30 2.75
C LEU A 657 17.15 -10.21 1.79
N ILE A 658 17.13 -9.19 0.92
CA ILE A 658 16.09 -9.00 -0.11
C ILE A 658 16.09 -10.18 -1.09
N ALA A 659 17.27 -10.57 -1.60
CA ALA A 659 17.41 -11.70 -2.52
C ALA A 659 16.92 -13.01 -1.88
N ASN A 660 17.23 -13.23 -0.60
CA ASN A 660 16.79 -14.41 0.14
C ASN A 660 15.27 -14.43 0.42
N ASP A 661 14.62 -13.26 0.51
CA ASP A 661 13.14 -13.20 0.65
C ASP A 661 12.41 -13.55 -0.65
N LEU A 662 13.06 -13.35 -1.80
CA LEU A 662 12.54 -13.71 -3.13
C LEU A 662 12.89 -15.14 -3.56
N HIS A 663 13.85 -15.80 -2.89
CA HIS A 663 14.35 -17.10 -3.30
C HIS A 663 13.58 -18.26 -2.64
N TRP A 664 13.45 -19.39 -3.36
CA TRP A 664 12.72 -20.58 -2.89
C TRP A 664 13.36 -21.24 -1.65
N ALA A 665 14.65 -21.07 -1.43
CA ALA A 665 15.39 -21.60 -0.28
C ALA A 665 15.27 -20.72 0.98
N LYS A 666 14.04 -20.29 1.30
CA LYS A 666 13.77 -19.35 2.40
C LYS A 666 14.08 -19.97 3.77
N SER A 667 15.05 -19.39 4.48
CA SER A 667 15.37 -19.73 5.88
C SER A 667 15.05 -18.55 6.81
N THR A 668 13.99 -18.69 7.62
CA THR A 668 13.54 -17.65 8.57
C THR A 668 14.61 -17.29 9.60
N LEU A 669 15.37 -18.26 10.08
CA LEU A 669 16.49 -18.02 11.00
C LEU A 669 17.56 -17.14 10.37
N THR A 670 17.95 -17.43 9.13
CA THR A 670 18.96 -16.65 8.39
C THR A 670 18.49 -15.22 8.18
N GLN A 671 17.23 -15.02 7.79
CA GLN A 671 16.66 -13.68 7.61
C GLN A 671 16.64 -12.89 8.93
N ARG A 672 16.22 -13.51 10.04
CA ARG A 672 16.23 -12.88 11.37
C ARG A 672 17.66 -12.45 11.76
N VAL A 673 18.64 -13.34 11.61
CA VAL A 673 20.05 -13.04 11.91
C VAL A 673 20.56 -11.88 11.05
N LEU A 674 20.27 -11.88 9.75
CA LEU A 674 20.65 -10.79 8.85
C LEU A 674 20.03 -9.44 9.25
N VAL A 675 18.73 -9.40 9.57
CA VAL A 675 18.05 -8.19 10.04
C VAL A 675 18.71 -7.65 11.32
N PHE A 676 18.92 -8.51 12.32
CA PHE A 676 19.59 -8.10 13.56
C PHE A 676 21.01 -7.59 13.31
N LEU A 677 21.78 -8.26 12.43
CA LEU A 677 23.14 -7.87 12.08
C LEU A 677 23.17 -6.50 11.39
N ILE A 678 22.31 -6.28 10.39
CA ILE A 678 22.22 -5.01 9.65
C ILE A 678 21.90 -3.86 10.61
N CYS A 679 20.82 -3.99 11.40
CA CYS A 679 20.40 -2.93 12.32
C CYS A 679 21.41 -2.69 13.46
N SER A 680 22.06 -3.75 13.96
CA SER A 680 23.08 -3.61 15.02
C SER A 680 24.34 -2.91 14.51
N ILE A 681 24.81 -3.23 13.30
CA ILE A 681 25.96 -2.56 12.68
C ILE A 681 25.62 -1.10 12.39
N ALA A 682 24.49 -0.85 11.72
CA ALA A 682 24.05 0.50 11.34
C ALA A 682 23.84 1.39 12.58
N GLY A 683 23.00 0.95 13.53
CA GLY A 683 22.70 1.69 14.75
C GLY A 683 23.91 1.82 15.67
N GLY A 684 24.68 0.74 15.84
CA GLY A 684 25.89 0.73 16.68
C GLY A 684 26.94 1.73 16.20
N ILE A 685 27.21 1.80 14.90
CA ILE A 685 28.16 2.77 14.33
C ILE A 685 27.63 4.19 14.47
N CYS A 686 26.33 4.43 14.20
CA CYS A 686 25.74 5.75 14.42
C CYS A 686 25.90 6.21 15.88
N ILE A 687 25.66 5.33 16.86
CA ILE A 687 25.84 5.65 18.29
C ILE A 687 27.31 5.97 18.59
N VAL A 688 28.26 5.14 18.13
CA VAL A 688 29.70 5.39 18.32
C VAL A 688 30.12 6.72 17.70
N MET A 689 29.62 7.05 16.51
CA MET A 689 29.91 8.32 15.84
C MET A 689 29.34 9.52 16.58
N LEU A 690 28.11 9.42 17.11
CA LEU A 690 27.49 10.50 17.89
C LEU A 690 28.20 10.70 19.24
N VAL A 691 28.59 9.61 19.91
CA VAL A 691 29.34 9.69 21.16
C VAL A 691 30.73 10.28 20.93
N THR A 692 31.45 9.83 19.90
CA THR A 692 32.77 10.40 19.56
C THR A 692 32.67 11.86 19.15
N PHE A 693 31.64 12.24 18.39
CA PHE A 693 31.33 13.64 18.10
C PHE A 693 31.07 14.44 19.39
N ALA A 694 30.22 13.97 20.29
CA ALA A 694 29.90 14.66 21.53
C ALA A 694 31.13 14.83 22.43
N LEU A 695 31.97 13.79 22.55
CA LEU A 695 33.22 13.86 23.30
C LEU A 695 34.21 14.84 22.67
N ALA A 696 34.39 14.80 21.35
CA ALA A 696 35.25 15.74 20.63
C ALA A 696 34.74 17.19 20.80
N TYR A 697 33.42 17.38 20.71
CA TYR A 697 32.77 18.67 20.88
C TYR A 697 32.95 19.23 22.30
N LEU A 698 32.77 18.39 23.34
CA LEU A 698 32.99 18.77 24.73
C LEU A 698 34.47 19.09 25.01
N ALA A 699 35.39 18.31 24.45
CA ALA A 699 36.82 18.56 24.56
C ALA A 699 37.21 19.90 23.91
N GLU A 700 36.70 20.19 22.72
CA GLU A 700 36.89 21.49 22.05
C GLU A 700 36.31 22.64 22.87
N ARG A 701 35.12 22.47 23.47
CA ARG A 701 34.53 23.48 24.36
C ARG A 701 35.39 23.75 25.60
N ARG A 702 35.95 22.70 26.22
CA ARG A 702 36.86 22.83 27.36
C ARG A 702 38.14 23.59 26.97
N GLN A 703 38.77 23.20 25.86
CA GLN A 703 39.96 23.89 25.35
C GLN A 703 39.69 25.36 25.05
N ARG A 704 38.50 25.71 24.55
CA ARG A 704 38.11 27.12 24.34
C ARG A 704 37.88 27.87 25.64
N ALA A 705 37.22 27.26 26.60
CA ALA A 705 37.02 27.87 27.91
C ALA A 705 38.36 28.13 28.61
N GLU A 706 39.29 27.19 28.51
CA GLU A 706 40.67 27.34 29.02
C GLU A 706 41.44 28.42 28.27
N ALA A 707 41.36 28.45 26.93
CA ALA A 707 42.01 29.50 26.13
C ALA A 707 41.46 30.90 26.47
N LYS A 708 40.13 31.04 26.64
CA LYS A 708 39.50 32.30 27.03
C LYS A 708 39.93 32.73 28.43
N LYS A 709 39.96 31.80 29.39
CA LYS A 709 40.49 32.07 30.73
C LYS A 709 41.96 32.48 30.70
N ALA A 710 42.78 31.85 29.86
CA ALA A 710 44.19 32.21 29.69
C ALA A 710 44.36 33.59 29.06
N GLU A 711 43.50 33.94 28.09
CA GLU A 711 43.47 35.27 27.47
C GLU A 711 43.04 36.34 28.49
N GLU A 712 41.96 36.12 29.23
CA GLU A 712 41.49 37.00 30.31
C GLU A 712 42.55 37.14 31.43
N ALA A 713 43.25 36.06 31.79
CA ALA A 713 44.36 36.09 32.73
C ALA A 713 45.56 36.90 32.18
N SER A 714 45.88 36.75 30.90
CA SER A 714 46.95 37.52 30.26
C SER A 714 46.60 39.01 30.13
N ALA A 715 45.33 39.32 29.83
CA ALA A 715 44.83 40.69 29.73
C ALA A 715 44.75 41.37 31.11
N SER A 716 44.38 40.63 32.17
CA SER A 716 44.41 41.14 33.54
C SER A 716 45.83 41.32 34.07
N ALA A 717 46.76 40.41 33.76
CA ALA A 717 48.18 40.57 34.06
C ALA A 717 48.78 41.80 33.34
N ALA A 718 48.46 41.99 32.05
CA ALA A 718 48.89 43.16 31.29
C ALA A 718 48.34 44.47 31.88
N ARG A 719 47.07 44.48 32.33
CA ARG A 719 46.50 45.63 33.04
C ARG A 719 47.19 45.93 34.37
N ARG A 720 47.54 44.90 35.15
CA ARG A 720 48.29 45.09 36.42
C ARG A 720 49.68 45.68 36.18
N LEU A 721 50.40 45.20 35.16
CA LEU A 721 51.69 45.76 34.76
C LEU A 721 51.56 47.23 34.30
N SER A 722 50.49 47.57 33.59
CA SER A 722 50.20 48.96 33.21
C SER A 722 49.88 49.86 34.41
N CYS A 723 49.24 49.35 35.47
CA CYS A 723 48.92 50.14 36.66
C CYS A 723 50.10 50.30 37.63
N CYS A 724 51.05 49.37 37.66
CA CYS A 724 52.23 49.47 38.54
C CYS A 724 53.41 50.26 37.92
N GLY A 725 53.33 50.70 36.67
CA GLY A 725 54.38 51.47 35.99
C GLY A 725 54.30 53.00 36.14
N GLY A 726 53.43 53.52 37.00
CA GLY A 726 53.10 54.96 37.06
C GLY A 726 53.92 55.83 38.01
N SER A 727 54.95 55.33 38.68
CA SER A 727 55.61 56.14 39.72
C SER A 727 57.05 55.73 40.04
N VAL A 728 57.99 55.86 39.10
CA VAL A 728 59.44 56.01 39.42
C VAL A 728 60.17 56.84 38.35
N LEU A 729 60.62 58.03 38.78
CA LEU A 729 61.70 58.91 38.33
C LEU A 729 61.87 59.28 36.84
N GLU A 730 61.43 60.51 36.59
CA GLU A 730 61.97 61.46 35.63
C GLU A 730 63.27 62.06 36.21
N SER A 731 64.43 61.76 35.62
CA SER A 731 65.65 62.57 35.84
C SER A 731 66.56 62.59 34.60
N ASN A 732 66.84 63.80 34.15
CA ASN A 732 67.58 64.23 32.96
C ASN A 732 68.99 63.64 32.79
N THR A 733 69.38 63.28 31.56
CA THR A 733 70.32 64.01 30.68
C THR A 733 70.88 63.10 29.56
N PRO A 734 71.36 63.65 28.43
CA PRO A 734 71.72 62.89 27.22
C PRO A 734 73.24 62.81 27.00
N SER A 735 73.73 61.67 26.50
CA SER A 735 74.81 61.53 25.50
C SER A 735 75.39 60.10 25.51
N GLU A 736 75.82 59.67 24.32
CA GLU A 736 76.81 58.62 24.05
C GLU A 736 76.64 57.24 24.73
N ALA A 737 76.17 56.27 23.95
CA ALA A 737 76.92 55.05 23.64
C ALA A 737 76.03 54.08 22.84
N ALA A 738 76.52 53.75 21.65
CA ALA A 738 76.14 52.54 20.93
C ALA A 738 76.68 51.30 21.68
N GLU A 739 76.18 50.13 21.28
CA GLU A 739 76.62 48.78 21.67
C GLU A 739 76.20 48.27 23.06
N ASN A 740 75.04 47.59 23.08
CA ASN A 740 74.84 46.24 23.64
C ASN A 740 73.39 46.05 24.09
N PHE A 741 72.46 45.78 23.16
CA PHE A 741 71.14 45.26 23.52
C PHE A 741 70.56 44.34 22.45
N VAL A 742 71.28 43.25 22.17
CA VAL A 742 70.76 42.07 21.48
C VAL A 742 70.90 40.87 22.42
N LEU A 743 70.16 40.81 23.54
CA LEU A 743 70.08 39.54 24.27
C LEU A 743 68.96 39.35 25.31
N ILE A 744 67.72 39.83 25.14
CA ILE A 744 66.60 39.18 25.86
C ILE A 744 65.34 39.12 24.98
N LYS A 745 65.32 38.13 24.08
CA LYS A 745 64.07 37.65 23.45
C LYS A 745 64.14 36.14 23.19
N ALA A 746 64.50 35.38 24.22
CA ALA A 746 64.48 33.91 24.18
C ALA A 746 64.18 33.33 25.57
N SER A 747 62.90 33.31 25.98
CA SER A 747 62.42 32.34 26.97
C SER A 747 60.90 32.22 26.93
N LYS A 748 60.38 31.55 25.90
CA LYS A 748 59.07 30.90 25.92
C LYS A 748 59.21 29.59 25.14
N ARG A 749 59.79 28.58 25.78
CA ARG A 749 59.98 27.25 25.18
C ARG A 749 59.91 26.11 26.21
N TRP A 750 58.83 26.02 26.97
CA TRP A 750 58.40 24.82 27.73
C TRP A 750 56.86 24.99 27.87
N LEU A 751 55.94 24.08 27.51
CA LEU A 751 55.96 22.66 27.24
C LEU A 751 55.32 22.35 25.87
N GLN A 752 55.93 21.46 25.07
CA GLN A 752 55.22 20.68 24.06
C GLN A 752 55.19 19.22 24.51
N PRO A 753 54.05 18.50 24.34
CA PRO A 753 54.02 17.07 24.61
C PRO A 753 54.86 16.33 23.57
N THR A 754 55.59 15.33 24.05
CA THR A 754 56.47 14.43 23.31
C THR A 754 55.77 13.84 22.08
N ARG A 755 56.18 14.32 20.91
CA ARG A 755 55.79 13.79 19.59
C ARG A 755 56.63 12.54 19.32
N SER A 756 55.99 11.38 19.25
CA SER A 756 56.60 10.11 18.85
C SER A 756 57.24 10.23 17.46
N ARG A 757 58.50 9.82 17.33
CA ARG A 757 59.20 9.69 16.06
C ARG A 757 58.60 8.51 15.29
N GLY A 758 57.68 8.80 14.37
CA GLY A 758 57.25 7.86 13.33
C GLY A 758 58.16 7.97 12.11
N LEU A 759 58.67 6.82 11.64
CA LEU A 759 59.44 6.68 10.40
C LEU A 759 58.76 7.42 9.24
N GLN A 760 59.45 8.40 8.69
CA GLN A 760 59.09 9.08 7.46
C GLN A 760 59.50 8.17 6.29
N ARG A 761 58.55 7.40 5.77
CA ARG A 761 58.72 6.51 4.62
C ARG A 761 58.41 7.32 3.36
N ASP A 762 59.44 7.84 2.72
CA ASP A 762 59.33 8.53 1.42
C ASP A 762 58.78 7.56 0.36
N ARG A 763 57.52 7.73 -0.02
CA ARG A 763 56.95 7.14 -1.24
C ARG A 763 56.85 8.24 -2.29
N ASN A 764 57.88 8.33 -3.13
CA ASN A 764 57.84 9.09 -4.38
C ASN A 764 56.84 8.43 -5.34
N TRP A 765 55.61 8.93 -5.40
CA TRP A 765 54.72 8.72 -6.53
C TRP A 765 54.92 9.88 -7.52
N GLY A 766 55.41 9.56 -8.72
CA GLY A 766 55.63 10.53 -9.78
C GLY A 766 54.36 11.32 -10.11
N MET A 767 54.43 12.65 -9.98
CA MET A 767 53.36 13.58 -10.32
C MET A 767 53.11 13.60 -11.83
N LEU A 768 52.04 12.94 -12.29
CA LEU A 768 51.31 13.44 -13.46
C LEU A 768 50.48 14.66 -13.02
N ARG A 769 50.90 15.85 -13.46
CA ARG A 769 50.09 17.08 -13.42
C ARG A 769 48.96 16.99 -14.46
N CYS A 770 48.00 16.10 -14.26
CA CYS A 770 46.69 16.26 -14.88
C CYS A 770 45.95 17.37 -14.13
N SER A 771 45.20 18.22 -14.85
CA SER A 771 44.29 19.21 -14.27
C SER A 771 43.22 18.51 -13.42
N ARG A 772 43.54 18.24 -12.14
CA ARG A 772 42.73 17.45 -11.19
C ARG A 772 41.32 18.00 -10.97
N GLY A 773 41.09 19.27 -11.29
CA GLY A 773 39.76 19.89 -11.24
C GLY A 773 38.76 19.32 -12.26
N VAL A 774 39.23 18.80 -13.40
CA VAL A 774 38.36 18.25 -14.46
C VAL A 774 37.81 16.88 -14.06
N CYS A 775 38.62 16.02 -13.43
CA CYS A 775 38.19 14.68 -13.03
C CYS A 775 37.04 14.68 -12.01
N VAL A 776 37.03 15.63 -11.07
CA VAL A 776 35.94 15.73 -10.08
C VAL A 776 34.63 16.19 -10.73
N CYS A 777 34.70 17.16 -11.66
CA CYS A 777 33.52 17.56 -12.43
C CYS A 777 33.01 16.43 -13.34
N VAL A 778 33.90 15.70 -14.02
CA VAL A 778 33.52 14.55 -14.85
C VAL A 778 32.89 13.44 -14.01
N PHE A 779 33.41 13.19 -12.80
CA PHE A 779 32.83 12.21 -11.89
C PHE A 779 31.45 12.63 -11.37
N VAL A 780 31.26 13.89 -11.01
CA VAL A 780 29.94 14.44 -10.61
C VAL A 780 28.96 14.43 -11.79
N CYS A 781 29.41 14.73 -13.01
CA CYS A 781 28.61 14.64 -14.23
C CYS A 781 28.35 13.21 -14.72
N ALA A 782 29.12 12.21 -14.26
CA ALA A 782 28.87 10.80 -14.55
C ALA A 782 27.94 10.15 -13.51
N LEU A 783 27.83 10.75 -12.31
CA LEU A 783 26.90 10.35 -11.25
C LEU A 783 25.50 10.96 -11.40
N LEU A 784 25.41 12.14 -12.01
CA LEU A 784 24.18 12.82 -12.42
C LEU A 784 23.75 12.32 -13.81
#